data_AF-A0ABD2WQ76-F1
#
_entry.id   AF-A0ABD2WQ76-F1
#
_cell.length_a   1.000
_cell.length_b   1.000
_cell.length_c   1.000
_cell.angle_alpha   90.00
_cell.angle_beta   90.00
_cell.angle_gamma   90.00
#
_symmetry.space_group_name_H-M   'P 1'
#
loop_
_entity.id
_entity.type
_entity.pdbx_description
1 polymer ?
#
loop_
_entity_poly.entity_id
_entity_poly.type
_entity_poly.pdbx_seq_one_letter_code
_entity_poly.pdbx_strand_id
1 'polypeptide(L)'
;MRRSGDYKLNLIYGDEMITERTGQRYNIEAENLIELPNVELMSIEENSHCISAPNTDNDENDKPINEYTFAEDERDDCPFYENMENDNQDEAIYIEDDDAEKKRSSSFWNPKNLNQFMNSCEFKELITDKPQVTHGQLYFMILKFSVTNHLPNSVTNNLIELVNTLFDCPVLPSSKYINNKLLNPVSGVEFHAVCPNCSLYLGEFGKGTLPKTCNVCGCSMNLKQSTDESFFSLINPSSQIKDLLETYEDHYDNVMRRLPNQTCIEDVYDGERYQKFRAELPFQLQNSFITMVINTDGAPKYKSSKKSIWPLYIMVNELPKQDRLNNIICCGLWFNKNKPIMSVFLQKFVDMLNVITTTGIPCKIKNKNITIRPFVVSCCVDAPARAAVQGIKQFNGNYGCNWCLHPGWKDGAMLYPLRSILPQLRTHQETVSIMLNVLEESEAPLGIKYPSPLINLPNFDIIEGMIPDYMHCCLEGVAAKMLDYFLYYMVDKTIEELDDQIENIKPPNQLQRLTRPISERNDWKAREWENFVLYYSIPLLKKHLTKAKFNHWLLFVEGLYIILQDKIEIADLNRANNLFHQFVADMEETHGARAMTYNTHILLHMCRSVFNWGPVWANSTFCFESANKDMLNAIKCARGASHQIVRFVNLNHSLLILNNFLSPIENYDVLRYCNEVLESKLKNAFTTPNGITYFGKYEYINEEDATFLGLSIMVWIGIINGEFIGPYFFDENVNGRNYSAFIRRVALPRFRARRIRNAWWLQDGAPSHGHPAAREALNRTFPNRWIGRGGPVAWPAKSPDLNVCDFGLWADLKRRVHKRGPPTDVDELVRFIQEECRQYPRDSIRRATASMRRRLLLCLEEDGDTSNNF
;
A
#
# COMPACT_ATOMS: atom_id res chain seq x y z
N MET A 1 -62.04 10.12 4.25
CA MET A 1 -61.23 11.25 3.75
C MET A 1 -60.43 11.86 4.90
N ARG A 2 -59.18 11.44 5.08
CA ARG A 2 -58.07 12.22 5.68
C ARG A 2 -56.80 11.65 5.04
N ARG A 3 -56.01 12.53 4.45
CA ARG A 3 -55.01 12.23 3.40
C ARG A 3 -53.72 11.67 4.01
N SER A 4 -53.16 10.74 3.26
CA SER A 4 -51.77 10.27 3.21
C SER A 4 -50.73 11.35 3.57
N GLY A 5 -49.95 11.14 4.63
CA GLY A 5 -48.79 11.95 5.00
C GLY A 5 -47.75 11.20 5.86
N ASP A 6 -48.18 10.26 6.70
CA ASP A 6 -47.30 9.70 7.76
C ASP A 6 -46.34 8.56 7.37
N TYR A 7 -46.25 8.16 6.10
CA TYR A 7 -45.45 6.97 5.73
C TYR A 7 -44.07 7.27 5.11
N LYS A 8 -43.77 8.53 4.76
CA LYS A 8 -42.43 8.90 4.22
C LYS A 8 -41.39 9.20 5.31
N LEU A 9 -41.81 9.52 6.53
CA LEU A 9 -40.91 9.81 7.66
C LEU A 9 -40.07 8.61 8.10
N ASN A 10 -40.62 7.39 8.09
CA ASN A 10 -39.89 6.18 8.53
C ASN A 10 -38.85 5.65 7.51
N LEU A 11 -38.67 6.38 6.42
CA LEU A 11 -38.11 5.88 5.17
C LEU A 11 -36.70 6.43 4.92
N ILE A 12 -36.41 7.58 5.50
CA ILE A 12 -35.15 8.32 5.35
C ILE A 12 -34.40 8.39 6.69
N TYR A 13 -35.10 8.34 7.83
CA TYR A 13 -34.52 8.60 9.16
C TYR A 13 -34.12 7.35 9.95
N GLY A 14 -34.52 6.14 9.53
CA GLY A 14 -34.54 5.02 10.47
C GLY A 14 -35.59 5.26 11.57
N ASP A 15 -35.70 4.30 12.49
CA ASP A 15 -36.68 4.22 13.57
C ASP A 15 -36.97 5.57 14.29
N GLU A 16 -38.24 5.91 14.55
CA GLU A 16 -38.66 7.04 15.43
C GLU A 16 -37.94 7.02 16.79
N MET A 17 -37.45 5.84 17.23
CA MET A 17 -36.62 5.69 18.42
C MET A 17 -35.22 6.30 18.33
N ILE A 18 -34.72 6.67 17.14
CA ILE A 18 -33.38 7.29 17.00
C ILE A 18 -33.39 8.67 17.64
N THR A 19 -34.40 9.50 17.40
CA THR A 19 -34.50 10.86 17.96
C THR A 19 -34.69 10.82 19.47
N GLU A 20 -35.53 9.90 19.97
CA GLU A 20 -35.84 9.78 21.40
C GLU A 20 -34.67 9.18 22.20
N ARG A 21 -34.05 8.08 21.73
CA ARG A 21 -32.89 7.47 22.40
C ARG A 21 -31.66 8.36 22.33
N THR A 22 -31.47 9.10 21.23
CA THR A 22 -30.36 10.06 21.08
C THR A 22 -30.57 11.29 21.95
N GLY A 23 -31.79 11.84 22.02
CA GLY A 23 -32.13 12.93 22.93
C GLY A 23 -31.88 12.56 24.40
N GLN A 24 -32.29 11.36 24.82
CA GLN A 24 -31.99 10.83 26.16
C GLN A 24 -30.48 10.64 26.40
N ARG A 25 -29.74 10.13 25.41
CA ARG A 25 -28.29 9.89 25.51
C ARG A 25 -27.47 11.16 25.70
N TYR A 26 -27.86 12.24 25.03
CA TYR A 26 -27.17 13.54 25.09
C TYR A 26 -27.83 14.52 26.08
N ASN A 27 -28.85 14.08 26.83
CA ASN A 27 -29.57 14.88 27.81
C ASN A 27 -30.17 16.17 27.22
N ILE A 28 -30.68 16.08 25.99
CA ILE A 28 -31.31 17.17 25.25
C ILE A 28 -32.83 16.98 25.37
N GLU A 29 -33.50 17.82 26.16
CA GLU A 29 -34.96 17.89 26.19
C GLU A 29 -35.45 18.48 24.86
N ALA A 30 -36.44 17.85 24.22
CA ALA A 30 -37.02 18.30 22.95
C ALA A 30 -37.58 19.74 22.98
N GLU A 31 -37.73 20.33 24.18
CA GLU A 31 -38.27 21.68 24.40
C GLU A 31 -37.18 22.73 24.72
N ASN A 32 -35.91 22.34 24.90
CA ASN A 32 -34.79 23.27 25.11
C ASN A 32 -33.93 23.38 23.85
N LEU A 33 -34.54 23.93 22.81
CA LEU A 33 -33.89 24.32 21.56
C LEU A 33 -32.95 25.50 21.84
N ILE A 34 -31.66 25.29 21.59
CA ILE A 34 -30.69 26.39 21.53
C ILE A 34 -31.18 27.34 20.42
N GLU A 35 -31.42 28.61 20.74
CA GLU A 35 -31.50 29.67 19.72
C GLU A 35 -30.25 29.54 18.86
N LEU A 36 -30.43 29.13 17.59
CA LEU A 36 -29.36 29.15 16.59
C LEU A 36 -28.59 30.46 16.78
N PRO A 37 -27.26 30.43 16.90
CA PRO A 37 -26.51 31.66 17.10
C PRO A 37 -26.97 32.66 16.04
N ASN A 38 -27.41 33.84 16.49
CA ASN A 38 -27.67 34.98 15.63
C ASN A 38 -26.36 35.29 14.90
N VAL A 39 -26.15 34.60 13.78
CA VAL A 39 -25.14 35.01 12.81
C VAL A 39 -25.76 36.24 12.19
N GLU A 40 -25.40 37.41 12.72
CA GLU A 40 -25.57 38.67 12.00
C GLU A 40 -25.00 38.43 10.60
N LEU A 41 -25.91 38.33 9.64
CA LEU A 41 -25.61 38.48 8.22
C LEU A 41 -24.96 39.85 8.12
N MET A 42 -23.62 39.88 8.14
CA MET A 42 -22.88 41.07 7.76
C MET A 42 -23.37 41.46 6.38
N SER A 43 -24.07 42.58 6.35
CA SER A 43 -24.68 43.20 5.18
C SER A 43 -23.69 43.18 4.02
N ILE A 44 -24.06 42.43 2.98
CA ILE A 44 -23.48 42.59 1.65
C ILE A 44 -23.88 43.99 1.22
N GLU A 45 -22.94 44.93 1.21
CA GLU A 45 -23.16 46.25 0.65
C GLU A 45 -23.58 46.09 -0.81
N GLU A 46 -24.78 46.59 -1.08
CA GLU A 46 -25.45 46.64 -2.36
C GLU A 46 -24.61 47.48 -3.33
N ASN A 47 -24.05 46.85 -4.37
CA ASN A 47 -23.89 47.53 -5.65
C ASN A 47 -24.97 47.03 -6.60
N SER A 48 -26.06 47.81 -6.56
CA SER A 48 -27.23 47.71 -7.38
C SER A 48 -26.90 47.85 -8.88
N HIS A 49 -27.25 46.84 -9.66
CA HIS A 49 -27.92 47.07 -10.94
C HIS A 49 -28.89 45.91 -11.20
N CYS A 50 -30.15 46.19 -10.89
CA CYS A 50 -31.32 45.40 -11.23
C CYS A 50 -31.39 45.14 -12.74
N ILE A 51 -31.79 43.92 -13.13
CA ILE A 51 -32.83 43.67 -14.16
C ILE A 51 -33.50 42.32 -13.83
N SER A 52 -34.77 42.44 -13.43
CA SER A 52 -35.91 41.50 -13.41
C SER A 52 -35.70 39.99 -13.59
N ALA A 53 -36.14 39.24 -12.57
CA ALA A 53 -36.61 37.86 -12.69
C ALA A 53 -37.89 37.76 -13.55
N PRO A 54 -38.09 36.59 -14.19
CA PRO A 54 -39.34 35.89 -13.97
C PRO A 54 -39.13 34.43 -13.58
N ASN A 55 -39.91 34.03 -12.58
CA ASN A 55 -40.17 32.65 -12.17
C ASN A 55 -40.53 31.76 -13.36
N THR A 56 -39.90 30.60 -13.45
CA THR A 56 -40.58 29.33 -13.75
C THR A 56 -39.68 28.17 -13.32
N ASP A 57 -40.13 27.46 -12.30
CA ASP A 57 -39.65 26.13 -11.91
C ASP A 57 -39.82 25.17 -13.10
N ASN A 58 -38.73 24.55 -13.51
CA ASN A 58 -38.68 23.28 -14.25
C ASN A 58 -37.26 22.71 -14.08
N ASP A 59 -37.06 21.96 -12.99
CA ASP A 59 -35.86 21.14 -12.72
C ASP A 59 -35.83 19.89 -13.63
N GLU A 60 -35.77 20.13 -14.94
CA GLU A 60 -35.39 19.13 -15.93
C GLU A 60 -34.44 19.82 -16.93
N ASN A 61 -33.16 19.96 -16.57
CA ASN A 61 -32.01 19.99 -17.49
C ASN A 61 -30.69 20.19 -16.72
N ASP A 62 -30.32 19.21 -15.89
CA ASP A 62 -28.90 18.98 -15.56
C ASP A 62 -28.25 18.24 -16.73
N LYS A 63 -27.95 18.99 -17.79
CA LYS A 63 -26.92 18.61 -18.77
C LYS A 63 -25.63 19.31 -18.34
N PRO A 64 -24.56 18.58 -17.98
CA PRO A 64 -23.26 19.20 -17.79
C PRO A 64 -22.78 19.76 -19.14
N ILE A 65 -22.46 21.05 -19.16
CA ILE A 65 -21.71 21.67 -20.25
C ILE A 65 -20.26 21.21 -20.08
N ASN A 66 -19.81 20.37 -21.01
CA ASN A 66 -18.44 19.89 -21.16
C ASN A 66 -17.47 21.04 -21.48
N GLU A 67 -16.36 21.06 -20.73
CA GLU A 67 -14.98 21.40 -21.13
C GLU A 67 -14.15 20.85 -19.94
N TYR A 68 -13.42 19.74 -20.00
CA TYR A 68 -12.43 19.30 -20.97
C TYR A 68 -12.59 17.80 -21.33
N THR A 69 -12.47 17.57 -22.63
CA THR A 69 -12.37 16.32 -23.39
C THR A 69 -11.70 15.13 -22.69
N PHE A 70 -12.50 14.16 -22.24
CA PHE A 70 -12.14 12.74 -22.29
C PHE A 70 -12.35 12.27 -23.73
N ALA A 71 -11.31 11.72 -24.36
CA ALA A 71 -11.43 11.12 -25.68
C ALA A 71 -12.41 9.94 -25.63
N GLU A 72 -13.34 9.95 -26.59
CA GLU A 72 -14.41 8.99 -26.78
C GLU A 72 -13.84 7.66 -27.28
N ASP A 73 -14.04 6.59 -26.50
CA ASP A 73 -14.01 5.20 -27.01
C ASP A 73 -15.35 4.93 -27.72
N GLU A 74 -15.36 4.99 -29.05
CA GLU A 74 -16.45 4.44 -29.85
C GLU A 74 -16.00 3.27 -30.72
N ARG A 75 -16.63 2.13 -30.39
CA ARG A 75 -17.03 1.01 -31.26
C ARG A 75 -15.93 0.04 -31.72
N ASP A 76 -15.99 -1.17 -31.16
CA ASP A 76 -16.24 -2.33 -32.00
C ASP A 76 -16.94 -3.47 -31.24
N ASP A 77 -17.71 -4.23 -32.01
CA ASP A 77 -18.70 -5.23 -31.62
C ASP A 77 -18.16 -6.38 -30.76
N CYS A 78 -19.06 -6.91 -29.92
CA CYS A 78 -18.90 -8.18 -29.26
C CYS A 78 -19.07 -9.34 -30.25
N PRO A 79 -18.08 -10.25 -30.32
CA PRO A 79 -18.38 -11.66 -30.28
C PRO A 79 -17.73 -12.31 -29.05
N PHE A 80 -18.54 -13.15 -28.42
CA PHE A 80 -18.18 -14.05 -27.35
C PHE A 80 -17.08 -15.04 -27.81
N TYR A 81 -16.14 -15.37 -26.90
CA TYR A 81 -14.96 -16.25 -27.03
C TYR A 81 -13.72 -15.65 -27.71
N GLU A 82 -12.83 -15.05 -26.90
CA GLU A 82 -11.37 -15.23 -26.87
C GLU A 82 -10.77 -14.11 -26.00
N ASN A 83 -10.17 -14.49 -24.87
CA ASN A 83 -9.15 -13.74 -24.12
C ASN A 83 -8.54 -14.71 -23.09
N MET A 84 -8.12 -15.88 -23.59
CA MET A 84 -6.74 -16.31 -23.39
C MET A 84 -5.93 -15.43 -24.33
N GLU A 85 -5.58 -14.22 -23.89
CA GLU A 85 -4.56 -13.39 -24.54
C GLU A 85 -4.23 -12.23 -23.60
N ASN A 86 -3.36 -12.54 -22.66
CA ASN A 86 -2.34 -11.61 -22.21
C ASN A 86 -0.99 -12.37 -22.09
N ASP A 87 -0.76 -13.30 -23.02
CA ASP A 87 0.51 -14.01 -23.20
C ASP A 87 1.37 -13.38 -24.33
N ASN A 88 0.86 -12.40 -25.08
CA ASN A 88 1.56 -11.83 -26.24
C ASN A 88 2.45 -10.61 -25.95
N GLN A 89 2.79 -10.33 -24.69
CA GLN A 89 3.98 -9.51 -24.35
C GLN A 89 5.13 -10.34 -23.76
N ASP A 90 4.95 -11.65 -23.60
CA ASP A 90 6.00 -12.58 -23.14
C ASP A 90 6.57 -13.45 -24.28
N GLU A 91 6.06 -13.33 -25.52
CA GLU A 91 6.68 -13.94 -26.71
C GLU A 91 7.79 -13.06 -27.29
N ALA A 92 8.85 -12.85 -26.53
CA ALA A 92 10.14 -12.38 -27.07
C ALA A 92 11.30 -13.10 -26.38
N ILE A 93 11.71 -14.20 -27.04
CA ILE A 93 12.95 -14.96 -26.82
C ILE A 93 12.98 -15.76 -25.50
N TYR A 94 12.26 -16.89 -25.49
CA TYR A 94 12.65 -18.05 -24.68
C TYR A 94 13.57 -18.94 -25.52
N ILE A 95 14.88 -18.71 -25.42
CA ILE A 95 15.90 -19.73 -25.69
C ILE A 95 16.92 -19.62 -24.56
N GLU A 96 16.90 -20.64 -23.69
CA GLU A 96 17.96 -21.10 -22.76
C GLU A 96 18.32 -20.09 -21.64
N ASP A 97 18.24 -20.40 -20.34
CA ASP A 97 18.71 -21.58 -19.62
C ASP A 97 17.85 -21.91 -18.40
N ASP A 98 17.45 -23.17 -18.29
CA ASP A 98 16.82 -23.81 -17.12
C ASP A 98 17.80 -24.84 -16.54
N ASP A 99 19.02 -24.40 -16.23
CA ASP A 99 20.16 -25.28 -15.90
C ASP A 99 20.27 -25.63 -14.41
N ALA A 100 19.46 -25.01 -13.54
CA ALA A 100 19.46 -25.30 -12.10
C ALA A 100 18.72 -26.61 -11.73
N GLU A 101 17.75 -27.09 -12.53
CA GLU A 101 17.00 -28.34 -12.25
C GLU A 101 17.72 -29.62 -12.72
N LYS A 102 18.77 -29.51 -13.55
CA LYS A 102 19.47 -30.67 -14.14
C LYS A 102 20.36 -31.45 -13.17
N LYS A 103 20.63 -30.94 -11.96
CA LYS A 103 21.57 -31.61 -11.02
C LYS A 103 20.93 -32.56 -10.02
N ARG A 104 19.60 -32.75 -10.04
CA ARG A 104 18.93 -33.76 -9.19
C ARG A 104 17.81 -34.57 -9.84
N SER A 105 17.44 -34.30 -11.10
CA SER A 105 16.39 -35.08 -11.76
C SER A 105 16.97 -36.28 -12.52
N SER A 106 16.32 -37.44 -12.39
CA SER A 106 16.54 -38.58 -13.27
C SER A 106 16.37 -38.14 -14.74
N SER A 107 17.07 -38.79 -15.68
CA SER A 107 17.00 -38.49 -17.14
C SER A 107 15.58 -38.38 -17.71
N PHE A 108 14.59 -38.94 -17.02
CA PHE A 108 13.17 -38.81 -17.30
C PHE A 108 12.64 -37.36 -17.36
N TRP A 109 13.04 -36.48 -16.43
CA TRP A 109 12.48 -35.11 -16.32
C TRP A 109 13.14 -34.10 -17.25
N ASN A 110 13.93 -34.56 -18.23
CA ASN A 110 14.55 -33.70 -19.25
C ASN A 110 14.28 -34.22 -20.69
N PRO A 111 13.02 -34.40 -21.11
CA PRO A 111 12.68 -34.80 -22.47
C PRO A 111 12.81 -33.62 -23.44
N LYS A 112 13.38 -33.81 -24.63
CA LYS A 112 13.49 -32.75 -25.65
C LYS A 112 12.15 -32.36 -26.27
N ASN A 113 11.15 -33.23 -26.17
CA ASN A 113 9.79 -33.00 -26.67
C ASN A 113 8.83 -34.03 -26.05
N LEU A 114 7.52 -33.78 -26.23
CA LEU A 114 6.45 -34.64 -25.73
C LEU A 114 6.57 -36.10 -26.21
N ASN A 115 7.00 -36.33 -27.46
CA ASN A 115 7.19 -37.68 -27.98
C ASN A 115 8.31 -38.42 -27.24
N GLN A 116 9.40 -37.74 -26.86
CA GLN A 116 10.44 -38.36 -26.06
C GLN A 116 9.96 -38.64 -24.63
N PHE A 117 9.16 -37.75 -24.04
CA PHE A 117 8.56 -37.95 -22.72
C PHE A 117 7.62 -39.16 -22.70
N MET A 118 6.70 -39.28 -23.67
CA MET A 118 5.75 -40.41 -23.72
C MET A 118 6.42 -41.78 -23.97
N ASN A 119 7.60 -41.80 -24.56
CA ASN A 119 8.34 -43.02 -24.92
C ASN A 119 9.39 -43.43 -23.87
N SER A 120 9.57 -42.67 -22.78
CA SER A 120 10.43 -43.09 -21.68
C SER A 120 9.79 -44.24 -20.88
N CYS A 121 10.62 -45.03 -20.20
CA CYS A 121 10.16 -46.13 -19.36
C CYS A 121 9.29 -45.61 -18.20
N GLU A 122 9.71 -44.51 -17.59
CA GLU A 122 9.11 -43.93 -16.39
C GLU A 122 7.75 -43.26 -16.67
N PHE A 123 7.43 -42.90 -17.93
CA PHE A 123 6.11 -42.35 -18.30
C PHE A 123 4.95 -43.32 -18.01
N LYS A 124 5.21 -44.62 -18.09
CA LYS A 124 4.22 -45.68 -17.85
C LYS A 124 4.39 -46.34 -16.47
N GLU A 125 5.37 -45.91 -15.70
CA GLU A 125 5.60 -46.43 -14.36
C GLU A 125 4.52 -45.92 -13.40
N LEU A 126 4.06 -46.80 -12.51
CA LEU A 126 3.12 -46.44 -11.46
C LEU A 126 3.86 -45.64 -10.39
N ILE A 127 3.31 -44.49 -10.00
CA ILE A 127 3.80 -43.72 -8.86
C ILE A 127 3.44 -44.47 -7.59
N THR A 128 4.44 -45.03 -6.90
CA THR A 128 4.24 -45.81 -5.66
C THR A 128 4.50 -45.03 -4.38
N ASP A 129 5.10 -43.84 -4.49
CA ASP A 129 5.45 -43.03 -3.33
C ASP A 129 4.22 -42.37 -2.72
N LYS A 130 4.11 -42.45 -1.40
CA LYS A 130 3.01 -41.81 -0.67
C LYS A 130 3.33 -40.33 -0.43
N PRO A 131 2.38 -39.42 -0.66
CA PRO A 131 2.59 -38.00 -0.41
C PRO A 131 2.82 -37.73 1.07
N GLN A 132 3.87 -36.95 1.37
CA GLN A 132 4.28 -36.58 2.74
C GLN A 132 3.54 -35.32 3.25
N VAL A 133 2.24 -35.22 2.98
CA VAL A 133 1.40 -34.10 3.40
C VAL A 133 0.17 -34.58 4.15
N THR A 134 -0.23 -33.81 5.17
CA THR A 134 -1.48 -34.05 5.90
C THR A 134 -2.69 -33.63 5.07
N HIS A 135 -3.89 -34.12 5.44
CA HIS A 135 -5.14 -33.73 4.78
C HIS A 135 -5.38 -32.21 4.87
N GLY A 136 -5.03 -31.60 6.01
CA GLY A 136 -5.14 -30.16 6.22
C GLY A 136 -4.20 -29.35 5.33
N GLN A 137 -2.93 -29.77 5.21
CA GLN A 137 -1.95 -29.14 4.33
C GLN A 137 -2.37 -29.20 2.86
N LEU A 138 -2.80 -30.37 2.40
CA LEU A 138 -3.28 -30.56 1.03
C LEU A 138 -4.51 -29.70 0.73
N TYR A 139 -5.46 -29.62 1.67
CA TYR A 139 -6.63 -28.75 1.54
C TYR A 139 -6.23 -27.27 1.48
N PHE A 140 -5.33 -26.84 2.37
CA PHE A 140 -4.81 -25.47 2.41
C PHE A 140 -4.14 -25.06 1.10
N MET A 141 -3.28 -25.92 0.53
CA MET A 141 -2.62 -25.67 -0.77
C MET A 141 -3.63 -25.44 -1.90
N ILE A 142 -4.69 -26.25 -1.98
CA ILE A 142 -5.73 -26.13 -3.01
C ILE A 142 -6.53 -24.84 -2.86
N LEU A 143 -6.91 -24.50 -1.62
CA LEU A 143 -7.65 -23.27 -1.34
C LEU A 143 -6.80 -22.03 -1.63
N LYS A 144 -5.53 -22.05 -1.22
CA LYS A 144 -4.57 -20.97 -1.50
C LYS A 144 -4.41 -20.76 -2.99
N PHE A 145 -4.15 -21.84 -3.73
CA PHE A 145 -4.07 -21.82 -5.19
C PHE A 145 -5.35 -21.27 -5.84
N SER A 146 -6.51 -21.69 -5.35
CA SER A 146 -7.80 -21.24 -5.87
C SER A 146 -8.05 -19.74 -5.65
N VAL A 147 -7.74 -19.22 -4.46
CA VAL A 147 -7.92 -17.80 -4.15
C VAL A 147 -6.95 -16.95 -4.96
N THR A 148 -5.68 -17.33 -4.99
CA THR A 148 -4.61 -16.59 -5.66
C THR A 148 -4.84 -16.50 -7.17
N ASN A 149 -5.25 -17.60 -7.80
CA ASN A 149 -5.56 -17.62 -9.23
C ASN A 149 -7.00 -17.20 -9.55
N HIS A 150 -7.73 -16.71 -8.53
CA HIS A 150 -9.12 -16.29 -8.63
C HIS A 150 -10.02 -17.32 -9.33
N LEU A 151 -9.84 -18.61 -9.01
CA LEU A 151 -10.55 -19.70 -9.67
C LEU A 151 -12.04 -19.72 -9.28
N PRO A 152 -12.94 -20.01 -10.23
CA PRO A 152 -14.33 -20.28 -9.91
C PRO A 152 -14.46 -21.51 -8.99
N ASN A 153 -15.42 -21.51 -8.07
CA ASN A 153 -15.65 -22.66 -7.16
C ASN A 153 -15.87 -23.99 -7.90
N SER A 154 -16.42 -23.99 -9.12
CA SER A 154 -16.52 -25.21 -9.92
C SER A 154 -15.13 -25.78 -10.22
N VAL A 155 -14.18 -24.93 -10.59
CA VAL A 155 -12.78 -25.31 -10.87
C VAL A 155 -12.09 -25.77 -9.59
N THR A 156 -12.29 -25.09 -8.45
CA THR A 156 -11.76 -25.56 -7.16
C THR A 156 -12.29 -26.94 -6.77
N ASN A 157 -13.58 -27.22 -7.01
CA ASN A 157 -14.12 -28.57 -6.76
C ASN A 157 -13.53 -29.61 -7.72
N ASN A 158 -13.32 -29.26 -8.99
CA ASN A 158 -12.66 -30.14 -9.95
C ASN A 158 -11.20 -30.42 -9.54
N LEU A 159 -10.49 -29.45 -8.95
CA LEU A 159 -9.15 -29.67 -8.39
C LEU A 159 -9.17 -30.63 -7.19
N ILE A 160 -10.17 -30.50 -6.30
CA ILE A 160 -10.36 -31.45 -5.20
C ILE A 160 -10.69 -32.85 -5.72
N GLU A 161 -11.51 -32.96 -6.76
CA GLU A 161 -11.86 -34.22 -7.42
C GLU A 161 -10.64 -34.85 -8.11
N LEU A 162 -9.84 -34.06 -8.81
CA LEU A 162 -8.57 -34.49 -9.40
C LEU A 162 -7.67 -35.09 -8.31
N VAL A 163 -7.46 -34.36 -7.22
CA VAL A 163 -6.63 -34.82 -6.10
C VAL A 163 -7.19 -36.11 -5.51
N ASN A 164 -8.50 -36.20 -5.25
CA ASN A 164 -9.12 -37.43 -4.74
C ASN A 164 -8.97 -38.62 -5.71
N THR A 165 -8.88 -38.38 -7.01
CA THR A 165 -8.68 -39.44 -8.03
C THR A 165 -7.26 -40.01 -8.00
N LEU A 166 -6.29 -39.28 -7.44
CA LEU A 166 -4.91 -39.74 -7.27
C LEU A 166 -4.75 -40.74 -6.11
N PHE A 167 -5.77 -40.94 -5.28
CA PHE A 167 -5.71 -41.83 -4.11
C PHE A 167 -6.75 -42.96 -4.22
N ASP A 168 -6.45 -44.11 -3.60
CA ASP A 168 -7.36 -45.26 -3.53
C ASP A 168 -8.69 -44.94 -2.82
N CYS A 169 -8.71 -43.92 -1.98
CA CYS A 169 -9.90 -43.41 -1.32
C CYS A 169 -9.90 -41.87 -1.24
N PRO A 170 -11.06 -41.21 -1.19
CA PRO A 170 -11.14 -39.75 -1.09
C PRO A 170 -10.44 -39.23 0.18
N VAL A 171 -9.42 -38.41 0.00
CA VAL A 171 -8.64 -37.76 1.08
C VAL A 171 -9.11 -36.34 1.38
N LEU A 172 -9.93 -35.75 0.51
CA LEU A 172 -10.50 -34.42 0.64
C LEU A 172 -12.03 -34.46 0.47
N PRO A 173 -12.77 -33.44 0.92
CA PRO A 173 -14.22 -33.43 0.83
C PRO A 173 -14.70 -33.53 -0.62
N SER A 174 -15.26 -34.68 -0.99
CA SER A 174 -15.58 -35.07 -2.37
C SER A 174 -16.85 -34.43 -2.93
N SER A 175 -17.63 -33.70 -2.12
CA SER A 175 -18.86 -33.05 -2.61
C SER A 175 -18.81 -31.53 -2.48
N LYS A 176 -19.31 -30.86 -3.52
CA LYS A 176 -19.57 -29.42 -3.55
C LYS A 176 -20.42 -28.95 -2.38
N TYR A 177 -21.32 -29.79 -1.87
CA TYR A 177 -22.14 -29.48 -0.70
C TYR A 177 -21.29 -29.38 0.57
N ILE A 178 -20.41 -30.35 0.84
CA ILE A 178 -19.55 -30.35 2.02
C ILE A 178 -18.55 -29.18 1.94
N ASN A 179 -17.90 -28.96 0.79
CA ASN A 179 -16.98 -27.82 0.62
C ASN A 179 -17.68 -26.48 0.85
N ASN A 180 -18.89 -26.27 0.32
CA ASN A 180 -19.64 -25.05 0.59
C ASN A 180 -20.05 -24.93 2.07
N LYS A 181 -20.33 -26.04 2.76
CA LYS A 181 -20.68 -26.03 4.18
C LYS A 181 -19.48 -25.67 5.06
N LEU A 182 -18.28 -26.13 4.69
CA LEU A 182 -17.03 -25.84 5.40
C LEU A 182 -16.56 -24.39 5.18
N LEU A 183 -16.56 -23.94 3.92
CA LEU A 183 -15.94 -22.66 3.52
C LEU A 183 -16.91 -21.48 3.52
N ASN A 184 -18.21 -21.74 3.60
CA ASN A 184 -19.23 -20.71 3.56
C ASN A 184 -20.35 -21.04 4.55
N PRO A 185 -20.05 -21.03 5.86
CA PRO A 185 -21.07 -21.17 6.87
C PRO A 185 -22.07 -20.01 6.67
N VAL A 186 -23.34 -20.35 6.42
CA VAL A 186 -24.40 -19.34 6.22
C VAL A 186 -24.74 -18.62 7.54
N SER A 187 -24.15 -19.05 8.66
CA SER A 187 -24.32 -18.42 9.97
C SER A 187 -23.69 -17.03 10.00
N GLY A 188 -24.44 -16.04 10.48
CA GLY A 188 -23.95 -14.68 10.69
C GLY A 188 -24.05 -13.75 9.48
N VAL A 189 -24.79 -14.13 8.43
CA VAL A 189 -25.10 -13.25 7.30
C VAL A 189 -26.58 -12.91 7.28
N GLU A 190 -26.89 -11.62 7.33
CA GLU A 190 -28.25 -11.07 7.30
C GLU A 190 -28.52 -10.44 5.93
N PHE A 191 -29.73 -10.63 5.40
CA PHE A 191 -30.14 -10.04 4.12
C PHE A 191 -31.30 -9.06 4.34
N HIS A 192 -31.13 -7.84 3.85
CA HIS A 192 -32.00 -6.71 4.12
C HIS A 192 -32.65 -6.22 2.83
N ALA A 193 -33.96 -6.34 2.74
CA ALA A 193 -34.70 -6.00 1.52
C ALA A 193 -34.95 -4.49 1.43
N VAL A 194 -34.79 -3.94 0.23
CA VAL A 194 -35.02 -2.52 -0.11
C VAL A 194 -35.82 -2.45 -1.40
N CYS A 195 -36.88 -1.64 -1.39
CA CYS A 195 -37.75 -1.46 -2.54
C CYS A 195 -36.96 -0.88 -3.74
N PRO A 196 -37.01 -1.51 -4.93
CA PRO A 196 -36.29 -1.02 -6.11
C PRO A 196 -36.83 0.31 -6.66
N ASN A 197 -38.11 0.61 -6.41
CA ASN A 197 -38.77 1.80 -6.98
C ASN A 197 -38.66 3.02 -6.06
N CYS A 198 -38.92 2.84 -4.76
CA CYS A 198 -38.98 3.94 -3.81
C CYS A 198 -37.90 3.87 -2.74
N SER A 199 -36.97 2.92 -2.83
CA SER A 199 -35.83 2.84 -1.91
C SER A 199 -36.22 2.56 -0.44
N LEU A 200 -37.49 2.21 -0.17
CA LEU A 200 -37.98 1.85 1.15
C LEU A 200 -37.31 0.60 1.71
N TYR A 201 -36.85 0.66 2.95
CA TYR A 201 -36.47 -0.54 3.70
C TYR A 201 -37.70 -1.42 3.99
N LEU A 202 -37.62 -2.69 3.59
CA LEU A 202 -38.73 -3.65 3.70
C LEU A 202 -38.47 -4.74 4.75
N GLY A 203 -37.36 -4.67 5.47
CA GLY A 203 -37.01 -5.62 6.54
C GLY A 203 -36.08 -6.75 6.11
N GLU A 204 -35.61 -7.51 7.10
CA GLU A 204 -34.77 -8.70 6.92
C GLU A 204 -35.52 -9.88 6.26
N PHE A 205 -34.79 -10.77 5.57
CA PHE A 205 -35.34 -11.99 4.97
C PHE A 205 -34.30 -13.14 4.90
N GLY A 206 -34.76 -14.36 4.67
CA GLY A 206 -33.94 -15.56 4.60
C GLY A 206 -34.48 -16.63 3.65
N LYS A 207 -33.97 -17.87 3.75
CA LYS A 207 -34.44 -18.98 2.91
C LYS A 207 -35.91 -19.31 3.24
N GLY A 208 -36.78 -19.17 2.25
CA GLY A 208 -38.21 -19.51 2.36
C GLY A 208 -39.14 -18.34 2.70
N THR A 209 -38.64 -17.10 2.75
CA THR A 209 -39.47 -15.92 3.01
C THR A 209 -40.49 -15.68 1.88
N LEU A 210 -41.71 -15.28 2.27
CA LEU A 210 -42.78 -14.89 1.34
C LEU A 210 -42.39 -13.64 0.55
N PRO A 211 -42.95 -13.43 -0.66
CA PRO A 211 -42.77 -12.18 -1.41
C PRO A 211 -43.10 -10.97 -0.53
N LYS A 212 -42.21 -9.96 -0.53
CA LYS A 212 -42.46 -8.70 0.18
C LYS A 212 -43.08 -7.69 -0.77
N THR A 213 -44.14 -7.04 -0.33
CA THR A 213 -44.78 -5.96 -1.09
C THR A 213 -44.49 -4.63 -0.41
N CYS A 214 -44.00 -3.67 -1.18
CA CYS A 214 -43.82 -2.30 -0.74
C CYS A 214 -45.18 -1.67 -0.47
N ASN A 215 -45.41 -1.24 0.76
CA ASN A 215 -46.64 -0.54 1.17
C ASN A 215 -46.76 0.89 0.61
N VAL A 216 -45.68 1.49 0.11
CA VAL A 216 -45.69 2.85 -0.47
C VAL A 216 -46.00 2.85 -1.96
N CYS A 217 -45.30 2.04 -2.75
CA CYS A 217 -45.46 2.03 -4.22
C CYS A 217 -46.14 0.77 -4.77
N GLY A 218 -46.50 -0.20 -3.91
CA GLY A 218 -47.15 -1.44 -4.31
C GLY A 218 -46.25 -2.46 -5.02
N CYS A 219 -44.96 -2.15 -5.21
CA CYS A 219 -44.01 -3.06 -5.86
C CYS A 219 -43.86 -4.37 -5.06
N SER A 220 -44.01 -5.53 -5.73
CA SER A 220 -43.81 -6.85 -5.12
C SER A 220 -42.45 -7.42 -5.52
N MET A 221 -41.72 -7.99 -4.57
CA MET A 221 -40.37 -8.52 -4.75
C MET A 221 -40.32 -10.02 -4.45
N ASN A 222 -39.64 -10.78 -5.31
CA ASN A 222 -39.50 -12.22 -5.15
C ASN A 222 -38.13 -12.60 -4.58
N LEU A 223 -38.01 -12.49 -3.26
CA LEU A 223 -36.79 -12.77 -2.50
C LEU A 223 -36.34 -14.25 -2.51
N LYS A 224 -37.03 -15.14 -3.25
CA LYS A 224 -36.61 -16.53 -3.43
C LYS A 224 -35.46 -16.70 -4.42
N GLN A 225 -35.25 -15.73 -5.31
CA GLN A 225 -34.15 -15.76 -6.28
C GLN A 225 -33.03 -14.82 -5.82
N SER A 226 -31.85 -15.38 -5.55
CA SER A 226 -30.61 -14.67 -5.18
C SER A 226 -30.05 -13.72 -6.25
N THR A 227 -30.83 -13.46 -7.29
CA THR A 227 -30.51 -12.60 -8.45
C THR A 227 -31.23 -11.26 -8.41
N ASP A 228 -32.18 -11.06 -7.49
CA ASP A 228 -32.89 -9.79 -7.35
C ASP A 228 -31.98 -8.69 -6.76
N GLU A 229 -32.03 -7.49 -7.35
CA GLU A 229 -31.15 -6.34 -7.05
C GLU A 229 -31.68 -5.48 -5.88
N SER A 230 -32.62 -6.01 -5.11
CA SER A 230 -33.45 -5.28 -4.16
C SER A 230 -33.07 -5.57 -2.70
N PHE A 231 -31.80 -5.83 -2.43
CA PHE A 231 -31.32 -6.08 -1.08
C PHE A 231 -29.84 -5.71 -0.89
N PHE A 232 -29.46 -5.55 0.37
CA PHE A 232 -28.06 -5.53 0.82
C PHE A 232 -27.82 -6.62 1.85
N SER A 233 -26.56 -6.92 2.12
CA SER A 233 -26.14 -7.94 3.07
C SER A 233 -25.30 -7.35 4.19
N LEU A 234 -25.46 -7.85 5.41
CA LEU A 234 -24.56 -7.61 6.53
C LEU A 234 -23.92 -8.92 6.97
N ILE A 235 -22.66 -8.86 7.36
CA ILE A 235 -21.83 -9.99 7.76
C ILE A 235 -21.32 -9.69 9.17
N ASN A 236 -21.69 -10.53 10.13
CA ASN A 236 -21.27 -10.38 11.52
C ASN A 236 -19.75 -10.63 11.64
N PRO A 237 -18.95 -9.63 12.07
CA PRO A 237 -17.49 -9.75 12.10
C PRO A 237 -16.92 -10.48 13.32
N SER A 238 -17.76 -10.92 14.27
CA SER A 238 -17.29 -11.37 15.59
C SER A 238 -16.29 -12.54 15.53
N SER A 239 -16.51 -13.51 14.65
CA SER A 239 -15.58 -14.64 14.48
C SER A 239 -14.25 -14.18 13.88
N GLN A 240 -14.28 -13.34 12.84
CA GLN A 240 -13.06 -12.82 12.21
C GLN A 240 -12.23 -11.99 13.18
N ILE A 241 -12.88 -11.11 13.95
CA ILE A 241 -12.22 -10.32 14.99
C ILE A 241 -11.60 -11.24 16.05
N LYS A 242 -12.36 -12.23 16.54
CA LYS A 242 -11.86 -13.19 17.53
C LYS A 242 -10.61 -13.90 17.01
N ASP A 243 -10.68 -14.48 15.82
CA ASP A 243 -9.61 -15.28 15.24
C ASP A 243 -8.35 -14.44 14.99
N LEU A 244 -8.50 -13.18 14.56
CA LEU A 244 -7.38 -12.23 14.45
C LEU A 244 -6.76 -11.92 15.82
N LEU A 245 -7.56 -11.62 16.85
CA LEU A 245 -7.04 -11.27 18.17
C LEU A 245 -6.36 -12.45 18.88
N GLU A 246 -6.88 -13.67 18.72
CA GLU A 246 -6.24 -14.88 19.24
C GLU A 246 -4.94 -15.19 18.49
N THR A 247 -4.89 -14.90 17.19
CA THR A 247 -3.66 -15.05 16.38
C THR A 247 -2.58 -14.07 16.80
N TYR A 248 -2.94 -12.81 17.03
CA TYR A 248 -2.01 -11.74 17.40
C TYR A 248 -2.08 -11.39 18.90
N GLU A 249 -2.33 -12.41 19.74
CA GLU A 249 -2.59 -12.21 21.18
C GLU A 249 -1.45 -11.46 21.90
N ASP A 250 -0.21 -11.71 21.51
CA ASP A 250 1.00 -11.04 22.02
C ASP A 250 0.97 -9.54 21.78
N HIS A 251 0.64 -9.16 20.55
CA HIS A 251 0.61 -7.75 20.16
C HIS A 251 -0.56 -7.04 20.86
N TYR A 252 -1.75 -7.63 20.82
CA TYR A 252 -2.94 -7.10 21.50
C TYR A 252 -2.67 -6.85 22.99
N ASP A 253 -2.12 -7.85 23.68
CA ASP A 253 -1.80 -7.80 25.11
C ASP A 253 -0.74 -6.72 25.43
N ASN A 254 0.23 -6.50 24.54
CA ASN A 254 1.20 -5.42 24.65
C ASN A 254 0.56 -4.03 24.47
N VAL A 255 -0.33 -3.87 23.49
CA VAL A 255 -1.05 -2.60 23.27
C VAL A 255 -1.92 -2.27 24.48
N MET A 256 -2.65 -3.24 25.03
CA MET A 256 -3.46 -3.04 26.23
C MET A 256 -2.63 -2.63 27.45
N ARG A 257 -1.37 -3.08 27.56
CA ARG A 257 -0.46 -2.68 28.67
C ARG A 257 0.35 -1.42 28.39
N ARG A 258 0.34 -0.92 27.15
CA ARG A 258 1.11 0.26 26.74
C ARG A 258 0.65 1.48 27.56
N LEU A 259 1.64 2.19 28.11
CA LEU A 259 1.42 3.50 28.71
C LEU A 259 1.43 4.57 27.60
N PRO A 260 0.58 5.60 27.70
CA PRO A 260 0.53 6.67 26.71
C PRO A 260 1.88 7.38 26.60
N ASN A 261 2.40 7.53 25.39
CA ASN A 261 3.56 8.39 25.17
C ASN A 261 3.11 9.84 24.99
N GLN A 262 3.48 10.73 25.92
CA GLN A 262 3.06 12.13 25.89
C GLN A 262 3.91 13.00 24.94
N THR A 263 5.02 12.48 24.42
CA THR A 263 6.02 13.28 23.69
C THR A 263 6.05 13.00 22.19
N CYS A 264 5.59 11.83 21.77
CA CYS A 264 5.52 11.45 20.37
C CYS A 264 4.33 10.54 20.08
N ILE A 265 3.95 10.52 18.81
CA ILE A 265 2.86 9.73 18.25
C ILE A 265 3.47 8.70 17.31
N GLU A 266 3.28 7.41 17.61
CA GLU A 266 3.83 6.30 16.80
C GLU A 266 2.71 5.46 16.13
N ASP A 267 1.49 5.50 16.67
CA ASP A 267 0.34 4.76 16.14
C ASP A 267 -0.96 5.39 16.62
N VAL A 268 -2.10 4.80 16.24
CA VAL A 268 -3.46 5.24 16.60
C VAL A 268 -3.64 5.33 18.11
N TYR A 269 -3.06 4.38 18.86
CA TYR A 269 -3.20 4.34 20.30
C TYR A 269 -2.52 5.50 21.02
N ASP A 270 -1.57 6.21 20.40
CA ASP A 270 -0.92 7.37 21.03
C ASP A 270 -1.72 8.68 20.81
N GLY A 271 -2.74 8.67 19.96
CA GLY A 271 -3.55 9.84 19.65
C GLY A 271 -4.40 10.33 20.82
N GLU A 272 -4.63 11.65 20.89
CA GLU A 272 -5.41 12.29 21.97
C GLU A 272 -6.80 11.66 22.13
N ARG A 273 -7.48 11.40 21.02
CA ARG A 273 -8.87 10.91 21.05
C ARG A 273 -8.95 9.45 21.46
N TYR A 274 -7.98 8.63 21.04
CA TYR A 274 -7.86 7.27 21.52
C TYR A 274 -7.67 7.23 23.04
N GLN A 275 -6.75 8.05 23.55
CA GLN A 275 -6.43 8.09 24.98
C GLN A 275 -7.60 8.61 25.82
N LYS A 276 -8.29 9.64 25.34
CA LYS A 276 -9.53 10.14 25.95
C LYS A 276 -10.62 9.07 25.98
N PHE A 277 -10.86 8.40 24.85
CA PHE A 277 -11.79 7.28 24.76
C PHE A 277 -11.47 6.19 25.78
N ARG A 278 -10.21 5.74 25.85
CA ARG A 278 -9.78 4.71 26.81
C ARG A 278 -10.00 5.15 28.25
N ALA A 279 -9.74 6.41 28.59
CA ALA A 279 -9.94 6.95 29.93
C ALA A 279 -11.43 7.04 30.32
N GLU A 280 -12.32 7.28 29.35
CA GLU A 280 -13.78 7.34 29.56
C GLU A 280 -14.42 5.95 29.72
N LEU A 281 -13.73 4.88 29.30
CA LEU A 281 -14.22 3.52 29.51
C LEU A 281 -14.21 3.13 31.00
N PRO A 282 -15.21 2.35 31.46
CA PRO A 282 -15.19 1.73 32.78
C PRO A 282 -13.89 0.95 33.00
N PHE A 283 -13.31 1.01 34.22
CA PHE A 283 -12.02 0.40 34.56
C PHE A 283 -11.90 -1.09 34.13
N GLN A 284 -12.99 -1.84 34.22
CA GLN A 284 -13.05 -3.25 33.81
C GLN A 284 -12.88 -3.46 32.29
N LEU A 285 -13.25 -2.46 31.48
CA LEU A 285 -13.17 -2.48 30.03
C LEU A 285 -11.83 -1.97 29.49
N GLN A 286 -11.05 -1.21 30.26
CA GLN A 286 -9.83 -0.53 29.79
C GLN A 286 -8.71 -1.46 29.31
N ASN A 287 -8.84 -2.78 29.51
CA ASN A 287 -7.94 -3.82 29.02
C ASN A 287 -8.68 -4.95 28.28
N SER A 288 -9.93 -4.71 27.85
CA SER A 288 -10.79 -5.69 27.18
C SER A 288 -11.65 -5.04 26.09
N PHE A 289 -11.03 -4.19 25.28
CA PHE A 289 -11.66 -3.54 24.13
C PHE A 289 -10.78 -3.65 22.89
N ILE A 290 -11.38 -3.35 21.74
CA ILE A 290 -10.68 -2.95 20.52
C ILE A 290 -11.35 -1.71 19.95
N THR A 291 -10.61 -0.96 19.15
CA THR A 291 -11.11 0.15 18.36
C THR A 291 -11.03 -0.18 16.88
N MET A 292 -11.92 0.42 16.10
CA MET A 292 -12.06 0.12 14.68
C MET A 292 -12.21 1.39 13.85
N VAL A 293 -11.63 1.35 12.66
CA VAL A 293 -11.86 2.32 11.58
C VAL A 293 -12.88 1.72 10.62
N ILE A 294 -13.91 2.49 10.26
CA ILE A 294 -14.87 2.10 9.22
C ILE A 294 -14.54 2.78 7.88
N ASN A 295 -14.81 2.08 6.78
CA ASN A 295 -14.76 2.63 5.42
C ASN A 295 -15.93 2.10 4.59
N THR A 296 -16.46 2.94 3.71
CA THR A 296 -17.38 2.52 2.65
C THR A 296 -17.20 3.45 1.46
N ASP A 297 -17.08 2.86 0.27
CA ASP A 297 -16.97 3.61 -0.99
C ASP A 297 -17.59 2.82 -2.15
N GLY A 298 -17.88 3.48 -3.25
CA GLY A 298 -18.41 2.88 -4.46
C GLY A 298 -17.29 2.26 -5.31
N ALA A 299 -17.29 0.94 -5.43
CA ALA A 299 -16.39 0.17 -6.30
C ALA A 299 -17.10 -0.22 -7.62
N PRO A 300 -16.87 0.48 -8.74
CA PRO A 300 -17.47 0.13 -10.02
C PRO A 300 -16.81 -1.11 -10.62
N LYS A 301 -17.61 -2.14 -10.95
CA LYS A 301 -17.08 -3.38 -11.56
C LYS A 301 -17.20 -3.44 -13.08
N TYR A 302 -18.32 -2.97 -13.61
CA TYR A 302 -18.70 -3.21 -15.00
C TYR A 302 -18.73 -1.88 -15.75
N LYS A 303 -17.86 -1.71 -16.76
CA LYS A 303 -17.82 -0.50 -17.61
C LYS A 303 -19.15 -0.23 -18.33
N SER A 304 -19.93 -1.28 -18.61
CA SER A 304 -21.20 -1.22 -19.36
C SER A 304 -22.47 -1.39 -18.52
N SER A 305 -22.37 -1.57 -17.20
CA SER A 305 -23.54 -1.74 -16.32
C SER A 305 -23.66 -0.56 -15.36
N LYS A 306 -24.87 -0.01 -15.21
CA LYS A 306 -25.18 1.02 -14.20
C LYS A 306 -25.10 0.55 -12.74
N LYS A 307 -24.59 -0.66 -12.47
CA LYS A 307 -24.54 -1.24 -11.12
C LYS A 307 -23.29 -0.77 -10.38
N SER A 308 -23.49 -0.29 -9.16
CA SER A 308 -22.42 0.06 -8.22
C SER A 308 -22.40 -0.92 -7.06
N ILE A 309 -21.20 -1.19 -6.56
CA ILE A 309 -20.97 -2.04 -5.38
C ILE A 309 -20.45 -1.14 -4.28
N TRP A 310 -21.05 -1.21 -3.10
CA TRP A 310 -20.60 -0.46 -1.93
C TRP A 310 -20.33 -1.45 -0.80
N PRO A 311 -19.09 -1.90 -0.64
CA PRO A 311 -18.69 -2.62 0.55
C PRO A 311 -18.67 -1.68 1.76
N LEU A 312 -18.83 -2.29 2.93
CA LEU A 312 -18.61 -1.67 4.21
C LEU A 312 -17.54 -2.48 4.93
N TYR A 313 -16.39 -1.84 5.14
CA TYR A 313 -15.22 -2.43 5.76
C TYR A 313 -15.01 -1.93 7.19
N ILE A 314 -14.40 -2.79 8.01
CA ILE A 314 -13.80 -2.43 9.28
C ILE A 314 -12.32 -2.84 9.29
N MET A 315 -11.52 -2.02 9.96
CA MET A 315 -10.10 -2.29 10.25
C MET A 315 -9.88 -2.21 11.76
N VAL A 316 -9.27 -3.25 12.36
CA VAL A 316 -9.04 -3.32 13.81
C VAL A 316 -7.71 -2.66 14.16
N ASN A 317 -7.73 -1.63 15.02
CA ASN A 317 -6.52 -0.88 15.34
C ASN A 317 -5.54 -1.69 16.18
N GLU A 318 -5.98 -2.53 17.10
CA GLU A 318 -5.06 -3.25 18.02
C GLU A 318 -4.34 -4.46 17.39
N LEU A 319 -4.24 -4.48 16.06
CA LEU A 319 -3.41 -5.42 15.29
C LEU A 319 -2.07 -4.77 14.90
N PRO A 320 -1.01 -5.59 14.69
CA PRO A 320 0.27 -5.08 14.18
C PRO A 320 0.10 -4.29 12.88
N LYS A 321 0.90 -3.24 12.67
CA LYS A 321 0.79 -2.29 11.54
C LYS A 321 0.56 -2.97 10.17
N GLN A 322 1.40 -3.93 9.79
CA GLN A 322 1.29 -4.58 8.48
C GLN A 322 0.08 -5.50 8.40
N ASP A 323 -0.19 -6.26 9.46
CA ASP A 323 -1.32 -7.19 9.52
C ASP A 323 -2.65 -6.45 9.55
N ARG A 324 -2.73 -5.31 10.24
CA ARG A 324 -3.89 -4.41 10.25
C ARG A 324 -4.30 -4.02 8.83
N LEU A 325 -3.33 -3.59 8.02
CA LEU A 325 -3.57 -3.11 6.65
C LEU A 325 -3.94 -4.23 5.67
N ASN A 326 -3.51 -5.46 5.95
CA ASN A 326 -3.77 -6.63 5.11
C ASN A 326 -5.03 -7.41 5.52
N ASN A 327 -5.55 -7.22 6.74
CA ASN A 327 -6.70 -7.96 7.28
C ASN A 327 -7.92 -7.05 7.44
N ILE A 328 -8.37 -6.47 6.32
CA ILE A 328 -9.60 -5.67 6.26
C ILE A 328 -10.83 -6.60 6.27
N ILE A 329 -11.76 -6.36 7.19
CA ILE A 329 -12.96 -7.20 7.36
C ILE A 329 -14.14 -6.57 6.63
N CYS A 330 -14.76 -7.32 5.72
CA CYS A 330 -16.00 -6.91 5.06
C CYS A 330 -17.22 -7.22 5.93
N CYS A 331 -17.91 -6.20 6.41
CA CYS A 331 -19.09 -6.31 7.28
C CYS A 331 -20.41 -6.04 6.56
N GLY A 332 -20.38 -5.44 5.38
CA GLY A 332 -21.59 -5.12 4.65
C GLY A 332 -21.35 -5.02 3.16
N LEU A 333 -22.41 -5.25 2.39
CA LEU A 333 -22.36 -5.15 0.95
C LEU A 333 -23.69 -4.69 0.38
N TRP A 334 -23.66 -3.54 -0.28
CA TRP A 334 -24.76 -3.05 -1.08
C TRP A 334 -24.44 -3.23 -2.57
N PHE A 335 -25.32 -3.92 -3.28
CA PHE A 335 -25.17 -4.19 -4.71
C PHE A 335 -26.45 -3.80 -5.44
N ASN A 336 -26.45 -2.62 -6.07
CA ASN A 336 -27.63 -2.09 -6.74
C ASN A 336 -27.25 -1.13 -7.88
N LYS A 337 -28.21 -0.79 -8.75
CA LYS A 337 -28.08 0.28 -9.74
C LYS A 337 -27.92 1.65 -9.08
N ASN A 338 -28.63 1.85 -7.97
CA ASN A 338 -28.58 3.10 -7.22
C ASN A 338 -27.54 3.03 -6.10
N LYS A 339 -26.96 4.19 -5.77
CA LYS A 339 -26.10 4.36 -4.59
C LYS A 339 -26.88 3.96 -3.32
N PRO A 340 -26.17 3.49 -2.27
CA PRO A 340 -26.80 3.14 -1.01
C PRO A 340 -27.49 4.35 -0.40
N ILE A 341 -28.65 4.08 0.22
CA ILE A 341 -29.28 5.02 1.12
C ILE A 341 -28.53 4.89 2.43
N MET A 342 -27.54 5.75 2.65
CA MET A 342 -26.61 5.60 3.78
C MET A 342 -27.33 5.59 5.14
N SER A 343 -28.44 6.33 5.28
CA SER A 343 -29.25 6.28 6.51
C SER A 343 -29.85 4.91 6.79
N VAL A 344 -30.21 4.11 5.77
CA VAL A 344 -30.72 2.74 5.97
C VAL A 344 -29.57 1.76 6.13
N PHE A 345 -28.58 1.84 5.24
CA PHE A 345 -27.47 0.88 5.19
C PHE A 345 -26.61 0.95 6.45
N LEU A 346 -26.19 2.17 6.84
CA LEU A 346 -25.41 2.37 8.05
C LEU A 346 -26.22 2.15 9.31
N GLN A 347 -27.52 2.45 9.34
CA GLN A 347 -28.33 2.18 10.54
C GLN A 347 -28.34 0.70 10.89
N LYS A 348 -28.55 -0.19 9.91
CA LYS A 348 -28.53 -1.64 10.18
C LYS A 348 -27.14 -2.13 10.58
N PHE A 349 -26.09 -1.57 10.00
CA PHE A 349 -24.73 -1.85 10.42
C PHE A 349 -24.45 -1.39 11.86
N VAL A 350 -24.88 -0.19 12.24
CA VAL A 350 -24.74 0.35 13.60
C VAL A 350 -25.55 -0.46 14.62
N ASP A 351 -26.77 -0.89 14.26
CA ASP A 351 -27.58 -1.78 15.09
C ASP A 351 -26.82 -3.08 15.40
N MET A 352 -26.27 -3.72 14.36
CA MET A 352 -25.47 -4.94 14.49
C MET A 352 -24.24 -4.71 15.39
N LEU A 353 -23.48 -3.64 15.15
CA LEU A 353 -22.30 -3.34 15.96
C LEU A 353 -22.65 -3.04 17.41
N ASN A 354 -23.72 -2.29 17.68
CA ASN A 354 -24.14 -1.99 19.05
C ASN A 354 -24.50 -3.27 19.83
N VAL A 355 -25.12 -4.26 19.18
CA VAL A 355 -25.34 -5.58 19.78
C VAL A 355 -24.02 -6.27 20.10
N ILE A 356 -23.05 -6.26 19.18
CA ILE A 356 -21.73 -6.88 19.38
C ILE A 356 -20.94 -6.15 20.49
N THR A 357 -20.96 -4.83 20.52
CA THR A 357 -20.31 -4.04 21.58
C THR A 357 -20.91 -4.31 22.95
N THR A 358 -22.24 -4.49 23.02
CA THR A 358 -22.95 -4.76 24.27
C THR A 358 -22.68 -6.19 24.78
N THR A 359 -22.81 -7.17 23.89
CA THR A 359 -22.62 -8.60 24.21
C THR A 359 -21.15 -8.96 24.43
N GLY A 360 -20.26 -8.35 23.65
CA GLY A 360 -18.83 -8.62 23.60
C GLY A 360 -18.49 -9.94 22.89
N ILE A 361 -17.22 -10.04 22.49
CA ILE A 361 -16.67 -11.16 21.74
C ILE A 361 -15.81 -11.99 22.71
N PRO A 362 -16.16 -13.25 23.01
CA PRO A 362 -15.33 -14.09 23.87
C PRO A 362 -14.08 -14.56 23.13
N CYS A 363 -12.91 -14.14 23.62
CA CYS A 363 -11.59 -14.48 23.09
C CYS A 363 -10.74 -15.16 24.15
N LYS A 364 -9.81 -16.02 23.71
CA LYS A 364 -8.78 -16.62 24.55
C LYS A 364 -7.44 -15.92 24.26
N ILE A 365 -7.06 -14.99 25.12
CA ILE A 365 -5.81 -14.21 25.01
C ILE A 365 -4.85 -14.63 26.11
N LYS A 366 -3.64 -15.04 25.77
CA LYS A 366 -2.60 -15.50 26.71
C LYS A 366 -3.14 -16.55 27.69
N ASN A 367 -3.91 -17.51 27.15
CA ASN A 367 -4.62 -18.55 27.90
C ASN A 367 -5.70 -18.07 28.90
N LYS A 368 -6.11 -16.80 28.84
CA LYS A 368 -7.21 -16.25 29.63
C LYS A 368 -8.43 -16.02 28.75
N ASN A 369 -9.60 -16.41 29.25
CA ASN A 369 -10.86 -16.09 28.60
C ASN A 369 -11.23 -14.64 28.95
N ILE A 370 -11.26 -13.79 27.94
CA ILE A 370 -11.57 -12.35 28.06
C ILE A 370 -12.71 -12.04 27.08
N THR A 371 -13.71 -11.27 27.52
CA THR A 371 -14.76 -10.76 26.63
C THR A 371 -14.35 -9.39 26.11
N ILE A 372 -13.95 -9.33 24.84
CA ILE A 372 -13.46 -8.12 24.17
C ILE A 372 -14.63 -7.35 23.55
N ARG A 373 -14.72 -6.04 23.80
CA ARG A 373 -15.77 -5.19 23.24
C ARG A 373 -15.23 -4.31 22.11
N PRO A 374 -15.79 -4.40 20.89
CA PRO A 374 -15.38 -3.55 19.79
C PRO A 374 -16.05 -2.18 19.84
N PHE A 375 -15.31 -1.12 19.50
CA PHE A 375 -15.81 0.25 19.37
C PHE A 375 -15.36 0.84 18.04
N VAL A 376 -16.26 1.49 17.31
CA VAL A 376 -15.88 2.30 16.15
C VAL A 376 -15.52 3.68 16.66
N VAL A 377 -14.29 4.10 16.42
CA VAL A 377 -13.78 5.41 16.90
C VAL A 377 -13.51 6.37 15.75
N SER A 378 -13.30 5.85 14.53
CA SER A 378 -13.03 6.68 13.38
C SER A 378 -13.57 6.11 12.07
N CYS A 379 -13.68 6.97 11.06
CA CYS A 379 -14.21 6.69 9.73
C CYS A 379 -13.31 7.37 8.69
N CYS A 380 -12.74 6.57 7.78
CA CYS A 380 -11.86 7.06 6.72
C CYS A 380 -12.47 6.73 5.36
N VAL A 381 -12.91 7.75 4.64
CA VAL A 381 -13.63 7.66 3.35
C VAL A 381 -13.28 8.85 2.47
N ASP A 382 -13.46 8.74 1.15
CA ASP A 382 -13.25 9.85 0.22
C ASP A 382 -14.26 11.01 0.46
N ALA A 383 -14.06 12.18 -0.15
CA ALA A 383 -14.91 13.34 0.12
C ALA A 383 -16.41 13.13 -0.29
N PRO A 384 -16.72 12.59 -1.48
CA PRO A 384 -18.08 12.20 -1.85
C PRO A 384 -18.78 11.25 -0.86
N ALA A 385 -18.14 10.14 -0.47
CA ALA A 385 -18.72 9.16 0.44
C ALA A 385 -18.84 9.72 1.85
N ARG A 386 -17.85 10.50 2.32
CA ARG A 386 -17.87 11.20 3.62
C ARG A 386 -19.12 12.02 3.82
N ALA A 387 -19.52 12.80 2.82
CA ALA A 387 -20.72 13.63 2.90
C ALA A 387 -21.99 12.78 3.09
N ALA A 388 -22.08 11.64 2.40
CA ALA A 388 -23.20 10.71 2.54
C ALA A 388 -23.16 9.95 3.88
N VAL A 389 -21.99 9.53 4.33
CA VAL A 389 -21.84 8.82 5.61
C VAL A 389 -22.14 9.73 6.80
N GLN A 390 -21.70 10.99 6.74
CA GLN A 390 -21.87 11.98 7.80
C GLN A 390 -23.22 12.73 7.73
N GLY A 391 -23.96 12.62 6.63
CA GLY A 391 -25.24 13.31 6.46
C GLY A 391 -25.12 14.81 6.22
N ILE A 392 -24.07 15.25 5.53
CA ILE A 392 -23.82 16.66 5.20
C ILE A 392 -23.81 16.91 3.69
N LYS A 393 -23.80 18.18 3.27
CA LYS A 393 -23.56 18.60 1.89
C LYS A 393 -22.16 18.19 1.45
N GLN A 394 -22.04 17.85 0.17
CA GLN A 394 -20.74 17.55 -0.43
C GLN A 394 -19.85 18.79 -0.47
N PHE A 395 -18.56 18.57 -0.75
CA PHE A 395 -17.53 19.62 -0.83
C PHE A 395 -17.86 20.77 -1.79
N ASN A 396 -18.76 20.55 -2.75
CA ASN A 396 -19.25 21.52 -3.72
C ASN A 396 -20.45 22.36 -3.24
N GLY A 397 -20.98 22.09 -2.05
CA GLY A 397 -22.08 22.83 -1.43
C GLY A 397 -21.60 23.83 -0.37
N ASN A 398 -22.46 24.82 -0.07
CA ASN A 398 -22.19 25.75 1.03
C ASN A 398 -22.03 25.00 2.35
N TYR A 399 -21.07 25.43 3.17
CA TYR A 399 -20.68 24.75 4.41
C TYR A 399 -20.27 23.28 4.19
N GLY A 400 -19.71 22.97 3.02
CA GLY A 400 -19.30 21.61 2.63
C GLY A 400 -18.07 21.05 3.37
N CYS A 401 -17.39 21.87 4.19
CA CYS A 401 -16.30 21.38 5.04
C CYS A 401 -16.84 20.60 6.25
N ASN A 402 -16.25 19.43 6.49
CA ASN A 402 -16.64 18.50 7.54
C ASN A 402 -16.15 18.92 8.93
N TRP A 403 -15.12 19.77 9.01
CA TRP A 403 -14.45 20.12 10.26
C TRP A 403 -14.60 21.58 10.65
N CYS A 404 -15.03 22.46 9.74
CA CYS A 404 -15.27 23.87 10.07
C CYS A 404 -16.51 24.44 9.37
N LEU A 405 -16.96 25.60 9.84
CA LEU A 405 -18.12 26.34 9.34
C LEU A 405 -17.74 27.35 8.24
N HIS A 406 -16.73 27.04 7.42
CA HIS A 406 -16.41 27.88 6.27
C HIS A 406 -17.60 27.82 5.28
N PRO A 407 -18.22 28.96 4.93
CA PRO A 407 -19.44 28.96 4.11
C PRO A 407 -19.19 28.51 2.67
N GLY A 408 -17.96 28.68 2.20
CA GLY A 408 -17.59 28.45 0.80
C GLY A 408 -17.95 29.65 -0.07
N TRP A 409 -17.32 29.73 -1.24
CA TRP A 409 -17.59 30.76 -2.25
C TRP A 409 -17.73 30.10 -3.63
N LYS A 410 -18.83 30.39 -4.33
CA LYS A 410 -19.15 29.75 -5.62
C LYS A 410 -18.67 30.63 -6.79
N ASP A 411 -17.68 30.14 -7.53
CA ASP A 411 -17.19 30.73 -8.79
C ASP A 411 -16.88 29.59 -9.79
N GLY A 412 -17.91 29.13 -10.49
CA GLY A 412 -17.88 27.90 -11.32
C GLY A 412 -17.76 26.60 -10.50
N ALA A 413 -16.93 26.60 -9.45
CA ALA A 413 -16.78 25.57 -8.44
C ALA A 413 -16.89 26.16 -7.03
N MET A 414 -17.00 25.30 -6.01
CA MET A 414 -16.94 25.72 -4.61
C MET A 414 -15.49 25.91 -4.16
N LEU A 415 -15.19 27.10 -3.64
CA LEU A 415 -13.87 27.53 -3.21
C LEU A 415 -13.89 27.91 -1.72
N TYR A 416 -12.72 27.88 -1.10
CA TYR A 416 -12.48 28.12 0.32
C TYR A 416 -11.37 29.17 0.50
N PRO A 417 -11.53 30.39 -0.05
CA PRO A 417 -10.54 31.46 0.07
C PRO A 417 -10.31 31.85 1.52
N LEU A 418 -9.14 32.44 1.82
CA LEU A 418 -8.86 32.96 3.15
C LEU A 418 -9.84 34.08 3.50
N ARG A 419 -10.17 34.15 4.78
CA ARG A 419 -11.09 35.14 5.33
C ARG A 419 -10.38 35.95 6.41
N SER A 420 -10.81 37.20 6.57
CA SER A 420 -10.35 38.06 7.67
C SER A 420 -10.67 37.48 9.05
N ILE A 421 -11.75 36.71 9.15
CA ILE A 421 -12.16 35.98 10.35
C ILE A 421 -12.03 34.49 10.08
N LEU A 422 -11.24 33.80 10.90
CA LEU A 422 -11.07 32.36 10.82
C LEU A 422 -12.42 31.64 11.03
N PRO A 423 -12.78 30.68 10.17
CA PRO A 423 -13.99 29.89 10.36
C PRO A 423 -13.94 29.12 11.68
N GLN A 424 -15.05 29.14 12.41
CA GLN A 424 -15.21 28.32 13.60
C GLN A 424 -15.14 26.83 13.24
N LEU A 425 -14.46 26.04 14.06
CA LEU A 425 -14.44 24.58 13.94
C LEU A 425 -15.79 24.00 14.35
N ARG A 426 -16.24 22.94 13.67
CA ARG A 426 -17.43 22.20 14.08
C ARG A 426 -17.12 21.41 15.36
N THR A 427 -18.10 21.31 16.25
CA THR A 427 -18.04 20.42 17.40
C THR A 427 -19.04 19.28 17.26
N HIS A 428 -18.78 18.18 17.96
CA HIS A 428 -19.71 17.05 18.03
C HIS A 428 -21.09 17.48 18.53
N GLN A 429 -21.15 18.16 19.67
CA GLN A 429 -22.40 18.52 20.34
C GLN A 429 -23.26 19.44 19.47
N GLU A 430 -22.68 20.51 18.91
CA GLU A 430 -23.42 21.44 18.05
C GLU A 430 -23.93 20.73 16.79
N THR A 431 -23.10 19.88 16.19
CA THR A 431 -23.46 19.14 14.97
C THR A 431 -24.60 18.17 15.22
N VAL A 432 -24.54 17.40 16.32
CA VAL A 432 -25.62 16.48 16.72
C VAL A 432 -26.91 17.26 17.01
N SER A 433 -26.82 18.38 17.74
CA SER A 433 -27.98 19.24 18.01
C SER A 433 -28.63 19.74 16.72
N ILE A 434 -27.86 20.16 15.72
CA ILE A 434 -28.42 20.56 14.42
C ILE A 434 -29.03 19.35 13.70
N MET A 435 -28.32 18.22 13.66
CA MET A 435 -28.79 16.97 13.03
C MET A 435 -30.17 16.52 13.53
N LEU A 436 -30.44 16.68 14.83
CA LEU A 436 -31.72 16.31 15.45
C LEU A 436 -32.87 17.28 15.10
N ASN A 437 -32.54 18.50 14.65
CA ASN A 437 -33.50 19.55 14.31
C ASN A 437 -33.71 19.73 12.80
N VAL A 438 -32.97 19.01 11.94
CA VAL A 438 -33.14 19.11 10.48
C VAL A 438 -34.45 18.43 10.06
N LEU A 439 -35.43 19.25 9.66
CA LEU A 439 -36.67 18.81 9.02
C LEU A 439 -36.48 18.63 7.51
N GLU A 440 -37.22 17.69 6.89
CA GLU A 440 -37.11 17.33 5.46
C GLU A 440 -37.22 18.52 4.48
N GLU A 441 -37.95 19.57 4.84
CA GLU A 441 -38.21 20.74 3.99
C GLU A 441 -37.24 21.91 4.22
N SER A 442 -36.26 21.77 5.13
CA SER A 442 -35.35 22.85 5.50
C SER A 442 -34.17 23.00 4.52
N GLU A 443 -33.73 24.24 4.29
CA GLU A 443 -32.44 24.52 3.66
C GLU A 443 -31.32 23.97 4.56
N ALA A 444 -30.88 22.73 4.31
CA ALA A 444 -29.80 22.01 5.01
C ALA A 444 -28.85 22.92 5.84
N PRO A 445 -29.19 23.16 7.13
CA PRO A 445 -28.64 24.26 7.91
C PRO A 445 -27.18 24.01 8.21
N LEU A 446 -26.34 25.02 7.93
CA LEU A 446 -24.88 24.90 8.01
C LEU A 446 -24.36 23.65 7.28
N GLY A 447 -25.00 23.28 6.17
CA GLY A 447 -24.62 22.14 5.34
C GLY A 447 -25.08 20.78 5.86
N ILE A 448 -25.81 20.67 6.96
CA ILE A 448 -26.29 19.39 7.51
C ILE A 448 -27.60 19.00 6.81
N LYS A 449 -27.67 17.77 6.27
CA LYS A 449 -28.81 17.28 5.47
C LYS A 449 -29.72 16.32 6.23
N TYR A 450 -29.15 15.45 7.07
CA TYR A 450 -29.91 14.46 7.84
C TYR A 450 -29.06 13.95 9.01
N PRO A 451 -29.68 13.41 10.07
CA PRO A 451 -28.94 12.76 11.15
C PRO A 451 -28.23 11.50 10.64
N SER A 452 -26.91 11.46 10.77
CA SER A 452 -26.14 10.27 10.42
C SER A 452 -26.40 9.15 11.43
N PRO A 453 -26.62 7.89 10.99
CA PRO A 453 -26.71 6.76 11.90
C PRO A 453 -25.48 6.57 12.81
N LEU A 454 -24.31 7.08 12.41
CA LEU A 454 -23.07 6.95 13.18
C LEU A 454 -23.12 7.67 14.54
N ILE A 455 -24.00 8.66 14.73
CA ILE A 455 -24.18 9.33 16.03
C ILE A 455 -24.67 8.37 17.13
N ASN A 456 -25.22 7.20 16.72
CA ASN A 456 -25.69 6.15 17.62
C ASN A 456 -24.58 5.19 18.07
N LEU A 457 -23.39 5.24 17.47
CA LEU A 457 -22.26 4.42 17.90
C LEU A 457 -21.73 4.92 19.25
N PRO A 458 -21.36 4.02 20.17
CA PRO A 458 -20.78 4.40 21.44
C PRO A 458 -19.41 5.05 21.28
N ASN A 459 -19.28 6.24 21.88
CA ASN A 459 -18.06 7.03 21.93
C ASN A 459 -17.54 7.49 20.56
N PHE A 460 -18.37 7.44 19.51
CA PHE A 460 -18.00 7.94 18.19
C PHE A 460 -18.26 9.44 18.09
N ASP A 461 -17.22 10.20 17.72
CA ASP A 461 -17.34 11.63 17.48
C ASP A 461 -17.63 11.90 16.00
N ILE A 462 -18.83 12.38 15.67
CA ILE A 462 -19.25 12.65 14.27
C ILE A 462 -18.40 13.71 13.54
N ILE A 463 -17.58 14.51 14.23
CA ILE A 463 -16.65 15.47 13.60
C ILE A 463 -15.23 14.94 13.65
N GLU A 464 -14.69 14.73 14.85
CA GLU A 464 -13.29 14.35 15.00
C GLU A 464 -13.04 12.88 14.63
N GLY A 465 -14.03 12.01 14.69
CA GLY A 465 -13.96 10.64 14.19
C GLY A 465 -13.92 10.55 12.66
N MET A 466 -14.24 11.62 11.92
CA MET A 466 -14.08 11.63 10.46
C MET A 466 -12.65 12.01 10.08
N ILE A 467 -11.92 11.10 9.43
CA ILE A 467 -10.49 11.26 9.11
C ILE A 467 -10.30 11.82 7.70
N PRO A 468 -9.58 12.93 7.50
CA PRO A 468 -9.22 13.39 6.17
C PRO A 468 -8.31 12.38 5.48
N ASP A 469 -8.69 11.93 4.28
CA ASP A 469 -7.91 10.93 3.55
C ASP A 469 -6.78 11.58 2.76
N TYR A 470 -5.52 11.25 3.09
CA TYR A 470 -4.36 11.82 2.43
C TYR A 470 -4.18 11.30 0.99
N MET A 471 -4.67 10.10 0.66
CA MET A 471 -4.52 9.53 -0.69
C MET A 471 -5.24 10.40 -1.72
N HIS A 472 -6.55 10.59 -1.55
CA HIS A 472 -7.34 11.44 -2.46
C HIS A 472 -7.07 12.93 -2.25
N CYS A 473 -6.86 13.40 -1.01
CA CYS A 473 -6.70 14.82 -0.72
C CYS A 473 -5.31 15.34 -1.11
N CYS A 474 -4.25 14.73 -0.58
CA CYS A 474 -2.89 15.24 -0.73
C CYS A 474 -2.25 14.81 -2.04
N LEU A 475 -2.41 13.53 -2.43
CA LEU A 475 -1.70 12.96 -3.57
C LEU A 475 -2.45 13.24 -4.88
N GLU A 476 -3.65 12.68 -5.05
CA GLU A 476 -4.43 12.85 -6.27
C GLU A 476 -5.10 14.23 -6.36
N GLY A 477 -5.20 14.93 -5.23
CA GLY A 477 -5.74 16.28 -5.12
C GLY A 477 -4.67 17.37 -5.25
N VAL A 478 -4.03 17.69 -4.12
CA VAL A 478 -3.11 18.84 -4.04
C VAL A 478 -1.87 18.65 -4.90
N ALA A 479 -1.18 17.50 -4.83
CA ALA A 479 0.05 17.29 -5.56
C ALA A 479 -0.16 17.28 -7.08
N ALA A 480 -1.20 16.59 -7.55
CA ALA A 480 -1.59 16.61 -8.96
C ALA A 480 -1.87 18.05 -9.45
N LYS A 481 -2.66 18.81 -8.67
CA LYS A 481 -3.00 20.19 -9.01
C LYS A 481 -1.78 21.11 -9.05
N MET A 482 -0.86 20.95 -8.11
CA MET A 482 0.38 21.73 -8.08
C MET A 482 1.27 21.42 -9.27
N LEU A 483 1.39 20.14 -9.65
CA LEU A 483 2.15 19.77 -10.84
C LEU A 483 1.54 20.40 -12.10
N ASP A 484 0.22 20.39 -12.26
CA ASP A 484 -0.43 21.07 -13.39
C ASP A 484 -0.13 22.58 -13.42
N TYR A 485 -0.13 23.25 -12.26
CA TYR A 485 0.28 24.66 -12.19
C TYR A 485 1.74 24.87 -12.58
N PHE A 486 2.64 23.96 -12.23
CA PHE A 486 4.04 24.05 -12.62
C PHE A 486 4.21 23.86 -14.13
N LEU A 487 3.56 22.85 -14.70
CA LEU A 487 3.64 22.51 -16.11
C LEU A 487 3.02 23.56 -17.02
N TYR A 488 1.97 24.27 -16.57
CA TYR A 488 1.36 25.35 -17.35
C TYR A 488 2.36 26.45 -17.78
N TYR A 489 3.43 26.66 -17.01
CA TYR A 489 4.47 27.64 -17.32
C TYR A 489 5.72 27.02 -17.96
N MET A 490 5.73 25.72 -18.23
CA MET A 490 6.84 25.00 -18.84
C MET A 490 6.57 24.78 -20.34
N VAL A 491 7.64 24.77 -21.14
CA VAL A 491 7.57 24.40 -22.56
C VAL A 491 7.75 22.89 -22.71
N ASP A 492 7.23 22.29 -23.79
CA ASP A 492 7.25 20.84 -24.01
C ASP A 492 8.65 20.21 -23.87
N LYS A 493 9.68 20.91 -24.37
CA LYS A 493 11.07 20.48 -24.23
C LYS A 493 11.51 20.30 -22.75
N THR A 494 11.00 21.14 -21.85
CA THR A 494 11.28 21.01 -20.42
C THR A 494 10.63 19.74 -19.86
N ILE A 495 9.47 19.35 -20.38
CA ILE A 495 8.77 18.13 -19.98
C ILE A 495 9.56 16.90 -20.45
N GLU A 496 10.04 16.88 -21.69
CA GLU A 496 10.94 15.83 -22.20
C GLU A 496 12.21 15.70 -21.35
N GLU A 497 12.83 16.83 -20.99
CA GLU A 497 14.01 16.84 -20.10
C GLU A 497 13.72 16.30 -18.68
N LEU A 498 12.48 16.48 -18.18
CA LEU A 498 12.06 15.95 -16.89
C LEU A 498 11.77 14.45 -16.97
N ASP A 499 11.18 13.98 -18.07
CA ASP A 499 10.92 12.57 -18.34
C ASP A 499 12.25 11.78 -18.40
N ASP A 500 13.22 12.28 -19.17
CA ASP A 500 14.59 11.74 -19.22
C ASP A 500 15.23 11.68 -17.83
N GLN A 501 15.01 12.70 -16.99
CA GLN A 501 15.55 12.72 -15.64
C GLN A 501 14.89 11.68 -14.73
N ILE A 502 13.58 11.47 -14.83
CA ILE A 502 12.87 10.44 -14.05
C ILE A 502 13.43 9.06 -14.35
N GLU A 503 13.65 8.72 -15.62
CA GLU A 503 14.20 7.42 -16.03
C GLU A 503 15.63 7.19 -15.52
N ASN A 504 16.39 8.27 -15.38
CA ASN A 504 17.77 8.23 -14.92
C ASN A 504 17.93 8.29 -13.40
N ILE A 505 16.88 8.67 -12.65
CA ILE A 505 16.89 8.65 -11.19
C ILE A 505 16.92 7.19 -10.72
N LYS A 506 17.82 6.89 -9.78
CA LYS A 506 17.86 5.61 -9.07
C LYS A 506 17.11 5.75 -7.74
N PRO A 507 15.83 5.35 -7.66
CA PRO A 507 15.09 5.49 -6.42
C PRO A 507 15.57 4.50 -5.35
N PRO A 508 15.26 4.76 -4.06
CA PRO A 508 15.50 3.80 -2.99
C PRO A 508 14.74 2.49 -3.22
N ASN A 509 15.32 1.38 -2.76
CA ASN A 509 14.69 0.05 -2.85
C ASN A 509 13.37 -0.07 -2.06
N GLN A 510 13.04 0.91 -1.23
CA GLN A 510 11.81 0.97 -0.44
C GLN A 510 10.57 1.26 -1.32
N LEU A 511 10.74 1.75 -2.55
CA LEU A 511 9.62 2.01 -3.44
C LEU A 511 9.07 0.70 -4.02
N GLN A 512 7.80 0.40 -3.73
CA GLN A 512 7.12 -0.78 -4.28
C GLN A 512 6.81 -0.63 -5.78
N ARG A 513 6.63 0.60 -6.25
CA ARG A 513 6.29 0.97 -7.63
C ARG A 513 7.19 2.12 -8.07
N LEU A 514 7.68 2.08 -9.31
CA LEU A 514 8.40 3.21 -9.91
C LEU A 514 7.40 4.24 -10.44
N THR A 515 7.81 5.50 -10.49
CA THR A 515 6.99 6.59 -11.05
C THR A 515 7.20 6.62 -12.56
N ARG A 516 6.11 6.59 -13.33
CA ARG A 516 6.14 6.77 -14.80
C ARG A 516 6.59 8.19 -15.19
N PRO A 517 6.90 8.43 -16.46
CA PRO A 517 7.17 9.79 -16.97
C PRO A 517 6.06 10.80 -16.62
N ILE A 518 6.41 12.09 -16.49
CA ILE A 518 5.48 13.21 -16.22
C ILE A 518 4.50 13.40 -17.38
N SER A 519 4.91 13.09 -18.62
CA SER A 519 4.00 13.06 -19.76
C SER A 519 2.81 12.10 -19.57
N GLU A 520 2.99 11.01 -18.82
CA GLU A 520 1.96 10.03 -18.49
C GLU A 520 1.26 10.30 -17.14
N ARG A 521 1.44 11.49 -16.54
CA ARG A 521 0.94 11.81 -15.19
C ARG A 521 -0.57 11.63 -15.00
N ASN A 522 -1.35 11.76 -16.07
CA ASN A 522 -2.80 11.59 -16.02
C ASN A 522 -3.20 10.15 -15.66
N ASP A 523 -2.31 9.19 -15.91
CA ASP A 523 -2.54 7.79 -15.57
C ASP A 523 -1.88 7.39 -14.25
N TRP A 524 -1.07 8.26 -13.62
CA TRP A 524 -0.38 7.98 -12.38
C TRP A 524 -1.35 7.55 -11.28
N LYS A 525 -0.99 6.49 -10.56
CA LYS A 525 -1.73 6.05 -9.37
C LYS A 525 -1.29 6.85 -8.15
N ALA A 526 -2.10 6.90 -7.10
CA ALA A 526 -1.75 7.57 -5.84
C ALA A 526 -0.33 7.26 -5.33
N ARG A 527 0.13 6.00 -5.40
CA ARG A 527 1.50 5.64 -4.97
C ARG A 527 2.59 6.30 -5.83
N GLU A 528 2.35 6.53 -7.12
CA GLU A 528 3.28 7.26 -7.99
C GLU A 528 3.29 8.76 -7.67
N TRP A 529 2.13 9.33 -7.30
CA TRP A 529 2.06 10.69 -6.76
C TRP A 529 2.82 10.84 -5.45
N GLU A 530 2.67 9.91 -4.50
CA GLU A 530 3.43 9.92 -3.25
C GLU A 530 4.94 9.87 -3.52
N ASN A 531 5.36 8.94 -4.38
CA ASN A 531 6.74 8.82 -4.80
C ASN A 531 7.24 10.14 -5.40
N PHE A 532 6.46 10.72 -6.32
CA PHE A 532 6.79 11.98 -6.95
C PHE A 532 7.01 13.06 -5.90
N VAL A 533 6.06 13.26 -4.98
CA VAL A 533 6.17 14.30 -3.94
C VAL A 533 7.42 14.10 -3.09
N LEU A 534 7.62 12.89 -2.54
CA LEU A 534 8.64 12.65 -1.51
C LEU A 534 10.05 12.41 -2.05
N TYR A 535 10.20 11.86 -3.26
CA TYR A 535 11.49 11.39 -3.77
C TYR A 535 11.94 12.06 -5.07
N TYR A 536 11.02 12.37 -5.99
CA TYR A 536 11.39 12.87 -7.32
C TYR A 536 11.26 14.39 -7.44
N SER A 537 10.25 15.00 -6.81
CA SER A 537 9.86 16.39 -7.09
C SER A 537 10.95 17.40 -6.74
N ILE A 538 11.68 17.19 -5.64
CA ILE A 538 12.77 18.08 -5.20
C ILE A 538 13.91 18.13 -6.23
N PRO A 539 14.57 17.01 -6.60
CA PRO A 539 15.68 17.05 -7.56
C PRO A 539 15.22 17.48 -8.96
N LEU A 540 14.01 17.11 -9.37
CA LEU A 540 13.45 17.46 -10.67
C LEU A 540 13.14 18.97 -10.74
N LEU A 541 12.26 19.47 -9.87
CA LEU A 541 11.69 20.81 -10.03
C LEU A 541 12.64 21.95 -9.65
N LYS A 542 13.69 21.69 -8.86
CA LYS A 542 14.61 22.72 -8.35
C LYS A 542 15.23 23.60 -9.44
N LYS A 543 15.51 23.04 -10.61
CA LYS A 543 16.14 23.77 -11.73
C LYS A 543 15.12 24.48 -12.63
N HIS A 544 13.85 24.09 -12.57
CA HIS A 544 12.82 24.53 -13.49
C HIS A 544 11.80 25.48 -12.85
N LEU A 545 11.71 25.53 -11.52
CA LEU A 545 10.86 26.47 -10.79
C LEU A 545 11.64 27.70 -10.31
N THR A 546 10.95 28.84 -10.20
CA THR A 546 11.51 30.01 -9.50
C THR A 546 11.73 29.69 -8.03
N LYS A 547 12.67 30.39 -7.38
CA LYS A 547 12.94 30.19 -5.95
C LYS A 547 11.69 30.32 -5.08
N ALA A 548 10.79 31.26 -5.39
CA ALA A 548 9.54 31.44 -4.68
C ALA A 548 8.61 30.22 -4.81
N LYS A 549 8.32 29.79 -6.05
CA LYS A 549 7.46 28.61 -6.31
C LYS A 549 8.04 27.33 -5.75
N PHE A 550 9.35 27.16 -5.84
CA PHE A 550 10.04 26.00 -5.29
C PHE A 550 9.97 25.99 -3.76
N ASN A 551 10.21 27.13 -3.09
CA ASN A 551 10.08 27.23 -1.63
C ASN A 551 8.64 26.97 -1.17
N HIS A 552 7.64 27.48 -1.89
CA HIS A 552 6.24 27.19 -1.62
C HIS A 552 5.94 25.68 -1.72
N TRP A 553 6.43 25.01 -2.78
CA TRP A 553 6.31 23.56 -2.91
C TRP A 553 6.97 22.78 -1.75
N LEU A 554 8.14 23.22 -1.30
CA LEU A 554 8.84 22.58 -0.19
C LEU A 554 8.03 22.59 1.12
N LEU A 555 7.19 23.59 1.36
CA LEU A 555 6.29 23.61 2.53
C LEU A 555 5.37 22.39 2.53
N PHE A 556 4.78 22.06 1.37
CA PHE A 556 3.92 20.90 1.22
C PHE A 556 4.69 19.58 1.32
N VAL A 557 5.84 19.46 0.64
CA VAL A 557 6.66 18.25 0.66
C VAL A 557 7.11 17.93 2.09
N GLU A 558 7.60 18.94 2.81
CA GLU A 558 8.09 18.77 4.18
C GLU A 558 6.93 18.48 5.16
N GLY A 559 5.80 19.19 5.04
CA GLY A 559 4.62 18.93 5.85
C GLY A 559 4.10 17.49 5.66
N LEU A 560 4.02 17.02 4.41
CA LEU A 560 3.59 15.65 4.09
C LEU A 560 4.59 14.61 4.61
N TYR A 561 5.90 14.87 4.46
CA TYR A 561 6.95 13.99 4.97
C TYR A 561 6.83 13.78 6.48
N ILE A 562 6.62 14.85 7.26
CA ILE A 562 6.49 14.77 8.72
C ILE A 562 5.30 13.91 9.14
N ILE A 563 4.11 14.16 8.57
CA ILE A 563 2.89 13.44 8.99
C ILE A 563 2.86 11.95 8.56
N LEU A 564 3.79 11.53 7.70
CA LEU A 564 3.98 10.15 7.24
C LEU A 564 5.05 9.38 8.04
N GLN A 565 5.77 10.03 8.96
CA GLN A 565 6.80 9.34 9.75
C GLN A 565 6.18 8.25 10.65
N ASP A 566 6.97 7.21 10.93
CA ASP A 566 6.60 6.15 11.87
C ASP A 566 6.58 6.64 13.33
N LYS A 567 7.32 7.71 13.62
CA LYS A 567 7.37 8.37 14.91
C LYS A 567 7.37 9.87 14.70
N ILE A 568 6.35 10.55 15.20
CA ILE A 568 6.15 11.99 15.03
C ILE A 568 6.25 12.65 16.41
N GLU A 569 7.26 13.49 16.64
CA GLU A 569 7.30 14.31 17.85
C GLU A 569 6.25 15.43 17.78
N ILE A 570 5.69 15.83 18.92
CA ILE A 570 4.67 16.89 18.95
C ILE A 570 5.22 18.21 18.40
N ALA A 571 6.52 18.49 18.58
CA ALA A 571 7.18 19.64 17.98
C ALA A 571 7.19 19.58 16.45
N ASP A 572 7.46 18.41 15.87
CA ASP A 572 7.44 18.19 14.42
C ASP A 572 6.02 18.29 13.88
N LEU A 573 5.02 17.75 14.59
CA LEU A 573 3.62 17.90 14.19
C LEU A 573 3.18 19.37 14.18
N ASN A 574 3.60 20.17 15.16
CA ASN A 574 3.35 21.62 15.18
C ASN A 574 4.04 22.33 14.01
N ARG A 575 5.25 21.89 13.65
CA ARG A 575 5.95 22.38 12.45
C ARG A 575 5.17 22.04 11.18
N ALA A 576 4.74 20.80 11.00
CA ALA A 576 3.89 20.39 9.87
C ALA A 576 2.60 21.22 9.79
N ASN A 577 1.97 21.49 10.93
CA ASN A 577 0.78 22.34 10.99
C ASN A 577 1.07 23.75 10.45
N ASN A 578 2.17 24.37 10.90
CA ASN A 578 2.58 25.69 10.43
C ASN A 578 2.93 25.68 8.93
N LEU A 579 3.59 24.63 8.44
CA LEU A 579 3.93 24.47 7.03
C LEU A 579 2.68 24.38 6.15
N PHE A 580 1.66 23.60 6.55
CA PHE A 580 0.41 23.51 5.81
C PHE A 580 -0.39 24.82 5.85
N HIS A 581 -0.43 25.51 7.00
CA HIS A 581 -1.09 26.81 7.08
C HIS A 581 -0.41 27.85 6.18
N GLN A 582 0.92 27.89 6.18
CA GLN A 582 1.68 28.76 5.29
C GLN A 582 1.46 28.37 3.82
N PHE A 583 1.52 27.09 3.49
CA PHE A 583 1.28 26.60 2.13
C PHE A 583 -0.09 27.04 1.62
N VAL A 584 -1.15 26.87 2.42
CA VAL A 584 -2.52 27.26 2.07
C VAL A 584 -2.65 28.78 1.91
N ALA A 585 -1.95 29.57 2.72
CA ALA A 585 -1.94 31.02 2.56
C ALA A 585 -1.24 31.46 1.27
N ASP A 586 -0.06 30.90 1.01
CA ASP A 586 0.74 31.19 -0.18
C ASP A 586 0.06 30.71 -1.47
N MET A 587 -0.81 29.70 -1.39
CA MET A 587 -1.61 29.20 -2.52
C MET A 587 -2.51 30.30 -3.10
N GLU A 588 -3.23 31.04 -2.25
CA GLU A 588 -4.11 32.12 -2.71
C GLU A 588 -3.30 33.28 -3.28
N GLU A 589 -2.19 33.64 -2.63
CA GLU A 589 -1.32 34.72 -3.10
C GLU A 589 -0.67 34.39 -4.46
N THR A 590 -0.20 33.15 -4.64
CA THR A 590 0.58 32.76 -5.82
C THR A 590 -0.30 32.35 -7.01
N HIS A 591 -1.42 31.68 -6.74
CA HIS A 591 -2.27 31.06 -7.77
C HIS A 591 -3.70 31.63 -7.81
N GLY A 592 -4.03 32.58 -6.93
CA GLY A 592 -5.33 33.24 -6.86
C GLY A 592 -6.40 32.43 -6.13
N ALA A 593 -7.53 33.06 -5.85
CA ALA A 593 -8.66 32.46 -5.11
C ALA A 593 -9.20 31.16 -5.74
N ARG A 594 -9.09 30.99 -7.07
CA ARG A 594 -9.52 29.76 -7.77
C ARG A 594 -8.67 28.53 -7.42
N ALA A 595 -7.48 28.71 -6.84
CA ALA A 595 -6.64 27.62 -6.35
C ALA A 595 -7.05 27.11 -4.95
N MET A 596 -7.95 27.83 -4.27
CA MET A 596 -8.44 27.52 -2.92
C MET A 596 -9.55 26.48 -2.95
N THR A 597 -9.25 25.32 -3.54
CA THR A 597 -10.17 24.19 -3.64
C THR A 597 -10.39 23.51 -2.29
N TYR A 598 -11.39 22.62 -2.21
CA TYR A 598 -11.64 21.82 -1.01
C TYR A 598 -10.38 21.06 -0.55
N ASN A 599 -9.67 20.37 -1.45
CA ASN A 599 -8.46 19.61 -1.09
C ASN A 599 -7.36 20.51 -0.51
N THR A 600 -7.18 21.72 -1.06
CA THR A 600 -6.26 22.73 -0.48
C THR A 600 -6.68 23.10 0.93
N HIS A 601 -7.97 23.37 1.15
CA HIS A 601 -8.52 23.73 2.47
C HIS A 601 -8.38 22.61 3.51
N ILE A 602 -8.52 21.34 3.11
CA ILE A 602 -8.45 20.19 4.02
C ILE A 602 -7.07 20.02 4.66
N LEU A 603 -6.00 20.53 4.05
CA LEU A 603 -4.66 20.53 4.66
C LEU A 603 -4.63 21.19 6.05
N LEU A 604 -5.49 22.18 6.30
CA LEU A 604 -5.61 22.85 7.60
C LEU A 604 -6.14 21.93 8.72
N HIS A 605 -6.78 20.81 8.36
CA HIS A 605 -7.37 19.86 9.32
C HIS A 605 -6.53 18.58 9.48
N MET A 606 -5.54 18.35 8.62
CA MET A 606 -4.72 17.12 8.59
C MET A 606 -3.96 16.89 9.89
N CYS A 607 -3.22 17.90 10.38
CA CYS A 607 -2.39 17.74 11.59
C CYS A 607 -3.23 17.50 12.84
N ARG A 608 -4.43 18.10 12.92
CA ARG A 608 -5.36 17.82 14.02
C ARG A 608 -5.85 16.38 13.99
N SER A 609 -6.10 15.82 12.80
CA SER A 609 -6.45 14.41 12.67
C SER A 609 -5.30 13.49 13.10
N VAL A 610 -4.05 13.82 12.72
CA VAL A 610 -2.86 13.06 13.15
C VAL A 610 -2.67 13.09 14.66
N PHE A 611 -2.87 14.26 15.28
CA PHE A 611 -2.83 14.39 16.73
C PHE A 611 -3.88 13.53 17.43
N ASN A 612 -5.08 13.44 16.84
CA ASN A 612 -6.19 12.71 17.42
C ASN A 612 -6.08 11.18 17.24
N TRP A 613 -5.56 10.72 16.09
CA TRP A 613 -5.70 9.32 15.64
C TRP A 613 -4.41 8.68 15.14
N GLY A 614 -3.24 9.30 15.30
CA GLY A 614 -1.97 8.73 14.85
C GLY A 614 -1.58 9.14 13.43
N PRO A 615 -0.40 8.71 12.94
CA PRO A 615 0.11 9.08 11.63
C PRO A 615 -0.85 8.74 10.49
N VAL A 616 -0.76 9.46 9.36
CA VAL A 616 -1.75 9.30 8.27
C VAL A 616 -1.70 7.92 7.60
N TRP A 617 -0.57 7.21 7.68
CA TRP A 617 -0.47 5.84 7.20
C TRP A 617 -1.36 4.86 7.98
N ALA A 618 -1.70 5.16 9.24
CA ALA A 618 -2.55 4.32 10.07
C ALA A 618 -4.03 4.47 9.73
N ASN A 619 -4.39 5.54 9.01
CA ASN A 619 -5.76 5.93 8.73
C ASN A 619 -5.93 6.38 7.28
N SER A 620 -5.53 5.53 6.33
CA SER A 620 -5.55 5.85 4.89
C SER A 620 -6.48 4.95 4.08
N THR A 621 -6.93 5.44 2.92
CA THR A 621 -7.81 4.66 2.04
C THR A 621 -7.09 3.60 1.20
N PHE A 622 -5.76 3.59 1.16
CA PHE A 622 -4.97 2.63 0.36
C PHE A 622 -5.33 1.16 0.61
N CYS A 623 -5.50 0.77 1.88
CA CYS A 623 -5.84 -0.62 2.22
C CYS A 623 -7.28 -0.98 1.80
N PHE A 624 -8.21 -0.03 1.89
CA PHE A 624 -9.60 -0.23 1.47
C PHE A 624 -9.72 -0.30 -0.06
N GLU A 625 -8.94 0.50 -0.81
CA GLU A 625 -8.86 0.38 -2.27
C GLU A 625 -8.27 -0.96 -2.73
N SER A 626 -7.26 -1.45 -2.02
CA SER A 626 -6.74 -2.80 -2.26
C SER A 626 -7.81 -3.86 -2.00
N ALA A 627 -8.53 -3.75 -0.89
CA ALA A 627 -9.63 -4.66 -0.55
C ALA A 627 -10.78 -4.61 -1.58
N ASN A 628 -11.08 -3.43 -2.13
CA ASN A 628 -12.03 -3.27 -3.24
C ASN A 628 -11.58 -4.08 -4.45
N LYS A 629 -10.32 -3.96 -4.87
CA LYS A 629 -9.77 -4.70 -6.02
C LYS A 629 -9.91 -6.22 -5.83
N ASP A 630 -9.53 -6.73 -4.66
CA ASP A 630 -9.60 -8.17 -4.36
C ASP A 630 -11.04 -8.68 -4.37
N MET A 631 -11.95 -7.93 -3.75
CA MET A 631 -13.37 -8.22 -3.76
C MET A 631 -13.96 -8.21 -5.18
N LEU A 632 -13.58 -7.24 -6.00
CA LEU A 632 -14.03 -7.14 -7.39
C LEU A 632 -13.56 -8.35 -8.22
N ASN A 633 -12.30 -8.77 -8.06
CA ASN A 633 -11.73 -9.94 -8.74
C ASN A 633 -12.46 -11.26 -8.39
N ALA A 634 -13.06 -11.32 -7.20
CA ALA A 634 -13.84 -12.46 -6.75
C ALA A 634 -15.18 -12.60 -7.48
N ILE A 635 -15.76 -11.51 -7.97
CA ILE A 635 -17.01 -11.58 -8.73
C ILE A 635 -16.67 -12.09 -10.15
N LYS A 636 -17.32 -13.17 -10.58
CA LYS A 636 -17.14 -13.73 -11.95
C LYS A 636 -18.28 -13.41 -12.89
N CYS A 637 -19.47 -13.15 -12.34
CA CYS A 637 -20.62 -12.71 -13.12
C CYS A 637 -21.53 -11.80 -12.30
N ALA A 638 -22.38 -11.02 -12.97
CA ALA A 638 -23.30 -10.09 -12.31
C ALA A 638 -24.41 -10.79 -11.50
N ARG A 639 -24.71 -12.06 -11.79
CA ARG A 639 -25.73 -12.83 -11.09
C ARG A 639 -25.19 -13.31 -9.73
N GLY A 640 -25.88 -12.95 -8.65
CA GLY A 640 -25.50 -13.38 -7.30
C GLY A 640 -24.16 -12.82 -6.83
N ALA A 641 -23.78 -11.61 -7.27
CA ALA A 641 -22.53 -10.96 -6.89
C ALA A 641 -22.36 -10.90 -5.35
N SER A 642 -23.43 -10.57 -4.63
CA SER A 642 -23.39 -10.52 -3.16
C SER A 642 -23.02 -11.87 -2.52
N HIS A 643 -23.55 -12.98 -3.04
CA HIS A 643 -23.18 -14.31 -2.55
C HIS A 643 -21.77 -14.73 -2.96
N GLN A 644 -21.27 -14.29 -4.12
CA GLN A 644 -19.89 -14.55 -4.53
C GLN A 644 -18.90 -13.83 -3.61
N ILE A 645 -19.19 -12.58 -3.26
CA ILE A 645 -18.37 -11.80 -2.32
C ILE A 645 -18.40 -12.42 -0.92
N VAL A 646 -19.59 -12.72 -0.37
CA VAL A 646 -19.70 -13.36 0.95
C VAL A 646 -18.89 -14.66 1.01
N ARG A 647 -18.93 -15.47 -0.06
CA ARG A 647 -18.12 -16.69 -0.16
C ARG A 647 -16.62 -16.40 -0.19
N PHE A 648 -16.20 -15.40 -0.96
CA PHE A 648 -14.80 -15.00 -1.03
C PHE A 648 -14.27 -14.51 0.32
N VAL A 649 -15.06 -13.69 1.03
CA VAL A 649 -14.73 -13.23 2.39
C VAL A 649 -14.57 -14.42 3.33
N ASN A 650 -15.54 -15.35 3.36
CA ASN A 650 -15.47 -16.55 4.20
C ASN A 650 -14.30 -17.48 3.84
N LEU A 651 -13.96 -17.57 2.56
CA LEU A 651 -12.82 -18.36 2.07
C LEU A 651 -11.49 -17.76 2.51
N ASN A 652 -11.29 -16.44 2.38
CA ASN A 652 -10.09 -15.77 2.87
C ASN A 652 -9.95 -15.92 4.38
N HIS A 653 -11.05 -15.78 5.12
CA HIS A 653 -11.04 -16.02 6.56
C HIS A 653 -10.67 -17.47 6.92
N SER A 654 -11.21 -18.45 6.19
CA SER A 654 -10.86 -19.86 6.38
C SER A 654 -9.37 -20.12 6.11
N LEU A 655 -8.79 -19.47 5.09
CA LEU A 655 -7.37 -19.55 4.81
C LEU A 655 -6.50 -18.99 5.93
N LEU A 656 -6.90 -17.87 6.55
CA LEU A 656 -6.19 -17.32 7.71
C LEU A 656 -6.16 -18.31 8.87
N ILE A 657 -7.33 -18.87 9.24
CA ILE A 657 -7.44 -19.87 10.32
C ILE A 657 -6.58 -21.10 10.01
N LEU A 658 -6.68 -21.63 8.78
CA LEU A 658 -5.91 -22.80 8.36
C LEU A 658 -4.42 -22.51 8.39
N ASN A 659 -3.99 -21.34 7.91
CA ASN A 659 -2.58 -20.95 7.96
C ASN A 659 -2.06 -20.94 9.39
N ASN A 660 -2.82 -20.40 10.35
CA ASN A 660 -2.41 -20.34 11.75
C ASN A 660 -2.41 -21.72 12.42
N PHE A 661 -3.36 -22.59 12.07
CA PHE A 661 -3.40 -23.96 12.56
C PHE A 661 -2.26 -24.83 11.99
N LEU A 662 -1.85 -24.56 10.75
CA LEU A 662 -0.85 -25.34 10.02
C LEU A 662 0.58 -24.77 10.15
N SER A 663 0.75 -23.49 10.48
CA SER A 663 2.06 -22.82 10.70
C SER A 663 2.97 -23.56 11.70
N PRO A 664 2.46 -24.19 12.79
CA PRO A 664 3.28 -25.01 13.68
C PRO A 664 3.77 -26.33 13.05
N ILE A 665 3.26 -26.72 11.89
CA ILE A 665 3.57 -28.00 11.23
C ILE A 665 4.65 -27.74 10.17
N GLU A 666 5.91 -28.04 10.52
CA GLU A 666 7.14 -27.85 9.73
C GLU A 666 7.20 -28.67 8.42
N ASN A 667 6.28 -28.44 7.46
CA ASN A 667 6.47 -28.91 6.09
C ASN A 667 6.90 -27.74 5.20
N TYR A 668 8.21 -27.66 4.97
CA TYR A 668 8.85 -26.60 4.18
C TYR A 668 8.29 -26.51 2.76
N ASP A 669 8.05 -27.64 2.08
CA ASP A 669 7.56 -27.63 0.69
C ASP A 669 6.14 -27.07 0.58
N VAL A 670 5.28 -27.36 1.56
CA VAL A 670 3.92 -26.80 1.62
C VAL A 670 3.96 -25.29 1.85
N LEU A 671 4.78 -24.82 2.79
CA LEU A 671 4.95 -23.40 3.07
C LEU A 671 5.55 -22.67 1.87
N ARG A 672 6.59 -23.25 1.26
CA ARG A 672 7.23 -22.75 0.05
C ARG A 672 6.19 -22.60 -1.07
N TYR A 673 5.44 -23.65 -1.40
CA TYR A 673 4.38 -23.58 -2.41
C TYR A 673 3.34 -22.49 -2.09
N CYS A 674 2.83 -22.44 -0.85
CA CYS A 674 1.79 -21.48 -0.48
C CYS A 674 2.29 -20.03 -0.50
N ASN A 675 3.58 -19.80 -0.28
CA ASN A 675 4.22 -18.49 -0.39
C ASN A 675 4.54 -18.14 -1.85
N GLU A 676 5.07 -19.08 -2.63
CA GLU A 676 5.48 -18.88 -4.03
C GLU A 676 4.28 -18.73 -4.98
N VAL A 677 3.16 -19.41 -4.73
CA VAL A 677 1.93 -19.26 -5.53
C VAL A 677 1.42 -17.81 -5.53
N LEU A 678 1.71 -17.03 -4.48
CA LEU A 678 1.34 -15.61 -4.33
C LEU A 678 2.28 -14.64 -5.04
N GLU A 679 3.52 -15.04 -5.30
CA GLU A 679 4.49 -14.15 -5.91
C GLU A 679 4.29 -14.17 -7.43
N SER A 680 3.82 -13.05 -7.99
CA SER A 680 4.16 -12.73 -9.38
C SER A 680 5.67 -12.97 -9.52
N LYS A 681 6.11 -13.68 -10.56
CA LYS A 681 7.52 -14.05 -10.83
C LYS A 681 8.48 -12.85 -11.06
N LEU A 682 8.27 -11.76 -10.34
CA LEU A 682 9.06 -10.53 -10.27
C LEU A 682 9.19 -10.11 -8.80
N LYS A 683 9.95 -10.89 -8.01
CA LYS A 683 10.91 -10.47 -6.96
C LYS A 683 11.26 -11.69 -6.10
N ASN A 684 12.29 -12.46 -6.46
CA ASN A 684 12.79 -13.48 -5.51
C ASN A 684 13.37 -12.71 -4.31
N ALA A 685 12.85 -13.00 -3.11
CA ALA A 685 13.34 -12.43 -1.88
C ALA A 685 13.96 -13.52 -1.01
N PHE A 686 15.18 -13.28 -0.50
CA PHE A 686 15.86 -14.21 0.40
C PHE A 686 16.16 -13.52 1.73
N THR A 687 15.70 -14.10 2.83
CA THR A 687 15.94 -13.60 4.19
C THR A 687 16.95 -14.49 4.90
N THR A 688 18.07 -13.90 5.30
CA THR A 688 19.08 -14.60 6.11
C THR A 688 18.56 -14.87 7.53
N PRO A 689 19.11 -15.86 8.27
CA PRO A 689 18.80 -16.09 9.70
C PRO A 689 19.03 -14.86 10.60
N ASN A 690 19.81 -13.89 10.13
CA ASN A 690 20.08 -12.63 10.81
C ASN A 690 19.06 -11.52 10.46
N GLY A 691 17.99 -11.83 9.74
CA GLY A 691 16.88 -10.91 9.45
C GLY A 691 17.13 -9.96 8.28
N ILE A 692 18.15 -10.19 7.44
CA ILE A 692 18.42 -9.37 6.25
C ILE A 692 17.74 -9.97 5.03
N THR A 693 16.83 -9.23 4.40
CA THR A 693 16.10 -9.62 3.18
C THR A 693 16.69 -8.97 1.92
N TYR A 694 17.08 -9.78 0.94
CA TYR A 694 17.59 -9.38 -0.37
C TYR A 694 16.48 -9.53 -1.42
N PHE A 695 16.37 -8.63 -2.40
CA PHE A 695 15.35 -8.67 -3.47
C PHE A 695 16.01 -8.73 -4.87
N GLY A 696 15.55 -9.60 -5.78
CA GLY A 696 16.01 -9.70 -7.18
C GLY A 696 15.92 -11.12 -7.75
N LYS A 697 16.15 -11.35 -9.06
CA LYS A 697 16.30 -12.72 -9.62
C LYS A 697 17.51 -13.38 -8.93
N TYR A 698 17.25 -14.36 -8.07
CA TYR A 698 18.29 -15.23 -7.50
C TYR A 698 17.90 -16.67 -7.76
N GLU A 699 18.81 -17.42 -8.38
CA GLU A 699 18.84 -18.89 -8.29
C GLU A 699 19.24 -19.26 -6.85
N TYR A 700 18.71 -20.36 -6.35
CA TYR A 700 18.98 -20.89 -5.02
C TYR A 700 20.48 -21.18 -4.87
N ILE A 701 21.21 -20.36 -4.10
CA ILE A 701 22.61 -20.59 -3.79
C ILE A 701 22.66 -21.20 -2.39
N ASN A 702 22.84 -22.51 -2.30
CA ASN A 702 23.32 -23.14 -1.06
C ASN A 702 24.63 -22.45 -0.66
N GLU A 703 24.94 -22.34 0.63
CA GLU A 703 26.19 -21.70 1.11
C GLU A 703 27.47 -22.35 0.55
N GLU A 704 27.38 -23.56 -0.03
CA GLU A 704 28.47 -24.22 -0.77
C GLU A 704 28.54 -23.85 -2.27
N ASP A 705 27.45 -23.36 -2.86
CA ASP A 705 27.30 -23.01 -4.29
C ASP A 705 27.58 -21.52 -4.59
N ALA A 706 28.09 -20.74 -3.62
CA ALA A 706 28.56 -19.34 -3.81
C ALA A 706 29.79 -19.22 -4.75
N THR A 707 30.01 -20.22 -5.60
CA THR A 707 31.11 -20.33 -6.55
C THR A 707 30.54 -20.38 -7.96
N PHE A 708 30.08 -19.21 -8.43
CA PHE A 708 30.02 -18.74 -9.82
C PHE A 708 30.22 -19.84 -10.87
N LEU A 709 29.15 -20.48 -11.37
CA LEU A 709 29.24 -21.44 -12.47
C LEU A 709 30.45 -22.39 -12.35
N GLY A 710 30.86 -22.83 -11.15
CA GLY A 710 32.06 -23.65 -10.94
C GLY A 710 33.39 -23.11 -11.52
N LEU A 711 33.44 -21.88 -12.05
CA LEU A 711 34.60 -21.27 -12.70
C LEU A 711 34.95 -19.98 -11.97
N SER A 712 35.67 -20.13 -10.86
CA SER A 712 36.27 -19.01 -10.14
C SER A 712 37.78 -19.05 -10.32
N ILE A 713 38.38 -17.89 -10.61
CA ILE A 713 39.83 -17.74 -10.60
C ILE A 713 40.25 -16.47 -9.88
N MET A 714 41.22 -16.61 -8.98
CA MET A 714 41.75 -15.48 -8.23
C MET A 714 42.77 -14.73 -9.07
N VAL A 715 42.54 -13.43 -9.29
CA VAL A 715 43.39 -12.59 -10.14
C VAL A 715 44.05 -11.48 -9.35
N TRP A 716 45.35 -11.29 -9.57
CA TRP A 716 46.09 -10.12 -9.11
C TRP A 716 46.48 -9.23 -10.27
N ILE A 717 46.25 -7.93 -10.11
CA ILE A 717 46.66 -6.87 -11.04
C ILE A 717 47.29 -5.75 -10.22
N GLY A 718 48.49 -5.33 -10.61
CA GLY A 718 49.12 -4.10 -10.13
C GLY A 718 49.02 -2.99 -11.18
N ILE A 719 49.22 -1.75 -10.77
CA ILE A 719 49.31 -0.60 -11.69
C ILE A 719 50.63 0.11 -11.48
N ILE A 720 51.29 0.49 -12.58
CA ILE A 720 52.49 1.32 -12.55
C ILE A 720 52.53 2.25 -13.75
N ASN A 721 52.82 3.53 -13.54
CA ASN A 721 52.91 4.54 -14.60
C ASN A 721 51.72 4.57 -15.60
N GLY A 722 50.51 4.24 -15.13
CA GLY A 722 49.30 4.19 -15.98
C GLY A 722 49.14 2.90 -16.79
N GLU A 723 49.85 1.84 -16.44
CA GLU A 723 49.79 0.53 -17.10
C GLU A 723 49.58 -0.60 -16.08
N PHE A 724 48.96 -1.70 -16.51
CA PHE A 724 48.83 -2.88 -15.68
C PHE A 724 50.14 -3.68 -15.56
N ILE A 725 50.40 -4.19 -14.36
CA ILE A 725 51.34 -5.26 -14.07
C ILE A 725 50.50 -6.50 -13.76
N GLY A 726 50.35 -7.38 -14.74
CA GLY A 726 49.44 -8.52 -14.65
C GLY A 726 48.63 -8.67 -15.94
N PRO A 727 47.53 -9.44 -15.91
CA PRO A 727 47.02 -10.20 -14.75
C PRO A 727 47.94 -11.35 -14.33
N TYR A 728 47.91 -11.71 -13.05
CA TYR A 728 48.47 -12.95 -12.52
C TYR A 728 47.33 -13.76 -11.93
N PHE A 729 47.28 -15.05 -12.24
CA PHE A 729 46.21 -15.94 -11.81
C PHE A 729 46.75 -16.89 -10.74
N PHE A 730 45.97 -17.12 -9.69
CA PHE A 730 46.25 -18.14 -8.69
C PHE A 730 45.36 -19.34 -8.95
N ASP A 731 45.97 -20.53 -9.00
CA ASP A 731 45.28 -21.81 -9.18
C ASP A 731 44.51 -22.23 -7.91
N GLU A 732 44.80 -21.60 -6.78
CA GLU A 732 44.18 -21.84 -5.47
C GLU A 732 43.81 -20.50 -4.80
N ASN A 733 42.99 -20.55 -3.76
CA ASN A 733 42.66 -19.38 -2.94
C ASN A 733 43.93 -18.70 -2.37
N VAL A 734 43.96 -17.36 -2.41
CA VAL A 734 45.12 -16.58 -1.96
C VAL A 734 45.25 -16.64 -0.44
N ASN A 735 46.35 -17.23 0.03
CA ASN A 735 46.72 -17.30 1.43
C ASN A 735 48.08 -16.63 1.65
N GLY A 736 48.47 -16.43 2.92
CA GLY A 736 49.71 -15.75 3.25
C GLY A 736 50.97 -16.40 2.63
N ARG A 737 50.98 -17.73 2.45
CA ARG A 737 52.13 -18.48 1.91
C ARG A 737 52.24 -18.34 0.39
N ASN A 738 51.17 -18.60 -0.36
CA ASN A 738 51.19 -18.48 -1.82
C ASN A 738 51.33 -17.01 -2.27
N TYR A 739 50.75 -16.06 -1.52
CA TYR A 739 50.97 -14.64 -1.74
C TYR A 739 52.42 -14.22 -1.49
N SER A 740 53.04 -14.67 -0.39
CA SER A 740 54.46 -14.40 -0.11
C SER A 740 55.39 -15.01 -1.16
N ALA A 741 55.03 -16.14 -1.77
CA ALA A 741 55.76 -16.74 -2.88
C ALA A 741 55.59 -15.90 -4.15
N PHE A 742 54.36 -15.52 -4.49
CA PHE A 742 54.02 -14.64 -5.62
C PHE A 742 54.78 -13.30 -5.55
N ILE A 743 54.74 -12.60 -4.40
CA ILE A 743 55.43 -11.31 -4.22
C ILE A 743 56.92 -11.45 -4.50
N ARG A 744 57.59 -12.46 -3.93
CA ARG A 744 59.04 -12.65 -4.08
C ARG A 744 59.46 -13.11 -5.47
N ARG A 745 58.69 -14.01 -6.08
CA ARG A 745 59.07 -14.70 -7.32
C ARG A 745 58.53 -14.04 -8.59
N VAL A 746 57.42 -13.30 -8.49
CA VAL A 746 56.71 -12.76 -9.65
C VAL A 746 56.59 -11.24 -9.58
N ALA A 747 55.96 -10.70 -8.54
CA ALA A 747 55.64 -9.27 -8.48
C ALA A 747 56.88 -8.38 -8.39
N LEU A 748 57.77 -8.64 -7.42
CA LEU A 748 58.98 -7.83 -7.21
C LEU A 748 59.98 -7.93 -8.36
N PRO A 749 60.26 -9.10 -8.95
CA PRO A 749 61.09 -9.18 -10.16
C PRO A 749 60.51 -8.40 -11.35
N ARG A 750 59.19 -8.51 -11.61
CA ARG A 750 58.51 -7.74 -12.68
C ARG A 750 58.53 -6.24 -12.44
N PHE A 751 58.50 -5.81 -11.18
CA PHE A 751 58.71 -4.42 -10.80
C PHE A 751 60.16 -3.98 -11.06
N ARG A 752 61.16 -4.73 -10.55
CA ARG A 752 62.59 -4.39 -10.69
C ARG A 752 63.03 -4.30 -12.16
N ALA A 753 62.47 -5.14 -13.03
CA ALA A 753 62.73 -5.12 -14.46
C ALA A 753 62.42 -3.76 -15.11
N ARG A 754 61.47 -2.99 -14.56
CA ARG A 754 61.12 -1.65 -15.07
C ARG A 754 62.10 -0.56 -14.67
N ARG A 755 63.10 -0.86 -13.83
CA ARG A 755 64.18 0.06 -13.39
C ARG A 755 63.67 1.38 -12.78
N ILE A 756 62.48 1.38 -12.20
CA ILE A 756 61.88 2.56 -11.55
C ILE A 756 62.57 2.78 -10.21
N ARG A 757 63.21 3.94 -10.06
CA ARG A 757 63.82 4.39 -8.80
C ARG A 757 62.80 5.15 -7.97
N ASN A 758 62.89 5.07 -6.64
CA ASN A 758 62.04 5.81 -5.70
C ASN A 758 60.52 5.52 -5.76
N ALA A 759 60.11 4.31 -6.15
CA ALA A 759 58.69 3.95 -6.12
C ALA A 759 58.16 3.65 -4.71
N TRP A 760 56.86 3.83 -4.52
CA TRP A 760 56.11 3.34 -3.38
C TRP A 760 55.32 2.09 -3.77
N TRP A 761 55.22 1.13 -2.85
CA TRP A 761 54.35 -0.04 -3.00
C TRP A 761 53.08 0.14 -2.17
N LEU A 762 51.92 -0.08 -2.79
CA LEU A 762 50.61 0.05 -2.15
C LEU A 762 49.85 -1.27 -2.32
N GLN A 763 49.32 -1.81 -1.23
CA GLN A 763 48.44 -2.98 -1.24
C GLN A 763 47.33 -2.83 -0.20
N ASP A 764 46.14 -3.35 -0.49
CA ASP A 764 44.96 -3.26 0.37
C ASP A 764 45.11 -4.02 1.71
N GLY A 765 44.05 -3.97 2.53
CA GLY A 765 43.98 -4.59 3.85
C GLY A 765 43.75 -6.11 3.88
N ALA A 766 43.77 -6.84 2.76
CA ALA A 766 43.46 -8.27 2.73
C ALA A 766 44.35 -9.08 3.70
N PRO A 767 43.79 -10.05 4.45
CA PRO A 767 44.54 -10.79 5.47
C PRO A 767 45.82 -11.47 4.94
N SER A 768 45.80 -11.99 3.70
CA SER A 768 46.95 -12.63 3.06
C SER A 768 48.14 -11.67 2.84
N HIS A 769 47.86 -10.37 2.63
CA HIS A 769 48.87 -9.33 2.43
C HIS A 769 49.68 -9.03 3.70
N GLY A 770 49.12 -9.32 4.87
CA GLY A 770 49.76 -9.11 6.18
C GLY A 770 50.77 -10.20 6.60
N HIS A 771 50.99 -11.22 5.78
CA HIS A 771 51.86 -12.35 6.15
C HIS A 771 53.32 -11.92 6.35
N PRO A 772 54.02 -12.38 7.42
CA PRO A 772 55.37 -11.92 7.76
C PRO A 772 56.39 -12.00 6.62
N ALA A 773 56.37 -13.08 5.82
CA ALA A 773 57.31 -13.26 4.71
C ALA A 773 57.07 -12.29 3.53
N ALA A 774 55.83 -11.89 3.27
CA ALA A 774 55.51 -10.86 2.27
C ALA A 774 55.99 -9.49 2.78
N ARG A 775 55.72 -9.18 4.05
CA ARG A 775 56.17 -7.95 4.73
C ARG A 775 57.68 -7.82 4.71
N GLU A 776 58.41 -8.90 5.01
CA GLU A 776 59.88 -8.91 4.98
C GLU A 776 60.43 -8.66 3.56
N ALA A 777 59.82 -9.28 2.54
CA ALA A 777 60.22 -9.06 1.15
C ALA A 777 59.99 -7.61 0.69
N LEU A 778 58.87 -7.01 1.12
CA LEU A 778 58.56 -5.60 0.87
C LEU A 778 59.49 -4.67 1.65
N ASN A 779 59.78 -4.93 2.93
CA ASN A 779 60.72 -4.16 3.73
C ASN A 779 62.13 -4.15 3.12
N ARG A 780 62.59 -5.28 2.59
CA ARG A 780 63.90 -5.37 1.90
C ARG A 780 63.92 -4.62 0.56
N THR A 781 62.80 -4.57 -0.17
CA THR A 781 62.77 -3.98 -1.53
C THR A 781 62.34 -2.52 -1.55
N PHE A 782 61.47 -2.13 -0.61
CA PHE A 782 60.89 -0.81 -0.43
C PHE A 782 61.05 -0.35 1.03
N PRO A 783 62.30 -0.19 1.53
CA PRO A 783 62.54 0.24 2.91
C PRO A 783 61.83 1.57 3.18
N ASN A 784 60.96 1.59 4.19
CA ASN A 784 60.10 2.72 4.59
C ASN A 784 59.21 3.31 3.48
N ARG A 785 59.00 2.58 2.37
CA ARG A 785 58.30 3.09 1.17
C ARG A 785 57.21 2.12 0.68
N TRP A 786 56.45 1.55 1.62
CA TRP A 786 55.26 0.80 1.26
C TRP A 786 54.13 0.96 2.28
N ILE A 787 52.90 0.90 1.77
CA ILE A 787 51.66 1.12 2.51
C ILE A 787 50.85 -0.18 2.49
N GLY A 788 50.41 -0.63 3.66
CA GLY A 788 49.61 -1.84 3.79
C GLY A 788 49.51 -2.33 5.24
N ARG A 789 48.74 -3.38 5.48
CA ARG A 789 48.54 -3.94 6.83
C ARG A 789 49.87 -4.43 7.43
N GLY A 790 50.30 -3.79 8.53
CA GLY A 790 51.55 -4.11 9.23
C GLY A 790 52.83 -3.62 8.53
N GLY A 791 52.72 -2.68 7.59
CA GLY A 791 53.85 -2.00 6.95
C GLY A 791 54.34 -0.76 7.70
N PRO A 792 55.41 -0.10 7.21
CA PRO A 792 55.95 1.13 7.78
C PRO A 792 54.98 2.30 7.68
N VAL A 793 54.06 2.27 6.71
CA VAL A 793 52.88 3.14 6.65
C VAL A 793 51.64 2.26 6.69
N ALA A 794 50.78 2.46 7.70
CA ALA A 794 49.58 1.67 7.88
C ALA A 794 48.54 1.97 6.80
N TRP A 795 47.81 0.95 6.34
CA TRP A 795 46.62 1.15 5.52
C TRP A 795 45.52 1.83 6.35
N PRO A 796 44.88 2.92 5.88
CA PRO A 796 43.84 3.59 6.67
C PRO A 796 42.57 2.72 6.73
N ALA A 797 42.05 2.51 7.94
CA ALA A 797 40.95 1.57 8.20
C ALA A 797 39.61 1.93 7.52
N LYS A 798 39.44 3.19 7.05
CA LYS A 798 38.21 3.72 6.44
C LYS A 798 38.43 4.25 5.00
N SER A 799 39.22 3.57 4.18
CA SER A 799 39.60 4.11 2.84
C SER A 799 39.65 3.09 1.69
N PRO A 800 38.55 2.35 1.41
CA PRO A 800 38.50 1.46 0.25
C PRO A 800 38.76 2.23 -1.07
N ASP A 801 38.34 3.49 -1.13
CA ASP A 801 38.49 4.36 -2.30
C ASP A 801 39.84 5.05 -2.41
N LEU A 802 40.89 4.64 -1.70
CA LEU A 802 42.27 5.12 -1.95
C LEU A 802 43.07 4.17 -2.84
N ASN A 803 42.68 2.90 -2.93
CA ASN A 803 43.26 1.99 -3.90
C ASN A 803 42.69 2.32 -5.30
N VAL A 804 43.58 2.58 -6.26
CA VAL A 804 43.18 2.89 -7.63
C VAL A 804 42.44 1.70 -8.28
N CYS A 805 42.76 0.46 -7.88
CA CYS A 805 42.07 -0.72 -8.37
C CYS A 805 40.63 -0.83 -7.84
N ASP A 806 40.41 -0.53 -6.55
CA ASP A 806 39.13 -0.72 -5.86
C ASP A 806 38.12 0.41 -6.13
N PHE A 807 38.60 1.64 -6.38
CA PHE A 807 37.78 2.82 -6.70
C PHE A 807 36.90 2.67 -7.96
N GLY A 808 37.17 1.69 -8.82
CA GLY A 808 36.30 1.44 -9.98
C GLY A 808 36.94 0.70 -11.14
N LEU A 809 38.27 0.51 -11.15
CA LEU A 809 38.92 -0.27 -12.20
C LEU A 809 38.48 -1.74 -12.17
N TRP A 810 38.31 -2.33 -10.98
CA TRP A 810 37.76 -3.68 -10.87
C TRP A 810 36.31 -3.77 -11.37
N ALA A 811 35.47 -2.78 -11.05
CA ALA A 811 34.09 -2.74 -11.51
C ALA A 811 34.01 -2.59 -13.04
N ASP A 812 34.83 -1.71 -13.63
CA ASP A 812 34.89 -1.53 -15.09
C ASP A 812 35.45 -2.75 -15.81
N LEU A 813 36.53 -3.35 -15.29
CA LEU A 813 37.12 -4.56 -15.87
C LEU A 813 36.12 -5.73 -15.82
N LYS A 814 35.43 -5.93 -14.68
CA LYS A 814 34.35 -6.94 -14.55
C LYS A 814 33.25 -6.70 -15.57
N ARG A 815 32.77 -5.45 -15.69
CA ARG A 815 31.74 -5.07 -16.68
C ARG A 815 32.18 -5.37 -18.12
N ARG A 816 33.44 -5.10 -18.47
CA ARG A 816 33.99 -5.36 -19.81
C ARG A 816 34.09 -6.86 -20.10
N VAL A 817 34.55 -7.65 -19.12
CA VAL A 817 34.59 -9.12 -19.23
C VAL A 817 33.17 -9.69 -19.38
N HIS A 818 32.20 -9.22 -18.59
CA HIS A 818 30.80 -9.68 -18.68
C HIS A 818 30.13 -9.31 -20.02
N LYS A 819 30.52 -8.20 -20.66
CA LYS A 819 30.02 -7.82 -21.99
C LYS A 819 30.41 -8.80 -23.10
N ARG A 820 31.39 -9.68 -22.86
CA ARG A 820 31.79 -10.71 -23.82
C ARG A 820 30.90 -11.94 -23.82
N GLY A 821 29.91 -12.00 -22.92
CA GLY A 821 29.09 -13.17 -22.67
C GLY A 821 29.70 -14.08 -21.59
N PRO A 822 28.95 -15.09 -21.13
CA PRO A 822 29.42 -16.04 -20.12
C PRO A 822 30.55 -16.92 -20.70
N PRO A 823 31.72 -17.01 -20.05
CA PRO A 823 32.77 -17.94 -20.47
C PRO A 823 32.36 -19.39 -20.19
N THR A 824 32.74 -20.29 -21.07
CA THR A 824 32.41 -21.72 -21.04
C THR A 824 33.36 -22.55 -20.16
N ASP A 825 34.59 -22.08 -19.92
CA ASP A 825 35.59 -22.69 -19.03
C ASP A 825 36.55 -21.66 -18.37
N VAL A 826 37.41 -22.11 -17.43
CA VAL A 826 38.34 -21.22 -16.70
C VAL A 826 39.37 -20.63 -17.66
N ASP A 827 39.80 -21.38 -18.67
CA ASP A 827 40.81 -20.92 -19.64
C ASP A 827 40.25 -19.81 -20.54
N GLU A 828 38.97 -19.86 -20.88
CA GLU A 828 38.24 -18.81 -21.58
C GLU A 828 38.05 -17.57 -20.69
N LEU A 829 37.69 -17.74 -19.41
CA LEU A 829 37.63 -16.63 -18.47
C LEU A 829 39.01 -15.96 -18.29
N VAL A 830 40.07 -16.75 -18.15
CA VAL A 830 41.46 -16.26 -18.11
C VAL A 830 41.81 -15.48 -19.36
N ARG A 831 41.41 -15.98 -20.54
CA ARG A 831 41.65 -15.34 -21.83
C ARG A 831 40.91 -14.00 -21.94
N PHE A 832 39.63 -13.96 -21.57
CA PHE A 832 38.84 -12.72 -21.55
C PHE A 832 39.47 -11.67 -20.65
N ILE A 833 39.89 -12.05 -19.44
CA ILE A 833 40.54 -11.14 -18.49
C ILE A 833 41.88 -10.65 -19.05
N GLN A 834 42.70 -11.53 -19.63
CA GLN A 834 43.98 -11.15 -20.25
C GLN A 834 43.78 -10.18 -21.42
N GLU A 835 42.79 -10.41 -22.28
CA GLU A 835 42.51 -9.56 -23.42
C GLU A 835 41.97 -8.20 -23.02
N GLU A 836 41.02 -8.15 -22.08
CA GLU A 836 40.52 -6.89 -21.54
C GLU A 836 41.60 -6.10 -20.81
N CYS A 837 42.49 -6.77 -20.07
CA CYS A 837 43.66 -6.10 -19.47
C CYS A 837 44.61 -5.51 -20.53
N ARG A 838 44.82 -6.20 -21.66
CA ARG A 838 45.68 -5.70 -22.77
C ARG A 838 45.04 -4.51 -23.50
N GLN A 839 43.72 -4.52 -23.65
CA GLN A 839 42.95 -3.50 -24.37
C GLN A 839 42.48 -2.35 -23.47
N TYR A 840 42.73 -2.45 -22.16
CA TYR A 840 42.24 -1.48 -21.21
C TYR A 840 42.79 -0.07 -21.52
N PRO A 841 41.94 0.97 -21.63
CA PRO A 841 42.40 2.29 -22.02
C PRO A 841 43.42 2.88 -21.02
N ARG A 842 44.64 3.15 -21.49
CA ARG A 842 45.71 3.72 -20.64
C ARG A 842 45.29 5.05 -20.00
N ASP A 843 44.52 5.86 -20.71
CA ASP A 843 44.02 7.13 -20.18
C ASP A 843 43.04 6.94 -19.02
N SER A 844 42.27 5.85 -19.01
CA SER A 844 41.41 5.51 -17.87
C SER A 844 42.25 5.20 -16.62
N ILE A 845 43.32 4.42 -16.77
CA ILE A 845 44.24 4.10 -15.66
C ILE A 845 44.94 5.37 -15.18
N ARG A 846 45.40 6.23 -16.10
CA ARG A 846 46.05 7.51 -15.77
C ARG A 846 45.13 8.47 -15.04
N ARG A 847 43.86 8.61 -15.49
CA ARG A 847 42.86 9.43 -14.79
C ARG A 847 42.56 8.91 -13.39
N ALA A 848 42.36 7.60 -13.25
CA ALA A 848 42.13 6.97 -11.94
C ALA A 848 43.34 7.12 -11.00
N THR A 849 44.56 7.06 -11.54
CA THR A 849 45.78 7.30 -10.77
C THR A 849 45.92 8.77 -10.38
N ALA A 850 45.64 9.70 -11.29
CA ALA A 850 45.70 11.14 -11.03
C ALA A 850 44.67 11.61 -10.01
N SER A 851 43.48 10.99 -9.96
CA SER A 851 42.44 11.31 -8.98
C SER A 851 42.83 10.93 -7.55
N MET A 852 43.83 10.06 -7.35
CA MET A 852 44.27 9.62 -6.01
C MET A 852 44.71 10.80 -5.15
N ARG A 853 45.40 11.80 -5.72
CA ARG A 853 45.83 12.99 -4.97
C ARG A 853 44.64 13.79 -4.44
N ARG A 854 43.60 13.98 -5.27
CA ARG A 854 42.37 14.67 -4.85
C ARG A 854 41.66 13.91 -3.73
N ARG A 855 41.52 12.58 -3.88
CA ARG A 855 40.90 11.72 -2.85
C ARG A 855 41.68 11.72 -1.54
N LEU A 856 43.02 11.71 -1.60
CA LEU A 856 43.85 11.86 -0.40
C LEU A 856 43.65 13.22 0.28
N LEU A 857 43.53 14.31 -0.48
CA LEU A 857 43.24 15.63 0.09
C LEU A 857 41.86 15.69 0.73
N LEU A 858 40.83 15.14 0.07
CA LEU A 858 39.48 15.05 0.65
C LEU A 858 39.48 14.21 1.93
N CYS A 859 40.22 13.09 1.95
CA CYS A 859 40.35 12.27 3.16
C CYS A 859 41.08 12.98 4.30
N LEU A 860 42.02 13.88 3.99
CA LEU A 860 42.68 14.74 4.98
C LEU A 860 41.81 15.90 5.45
N GLU A 861 41.04 16.53 4.55
CA GLU A 861 40.08 17.60 4.88
C GLU A 861 38.98 17.12 5.83
N GLU A 862 38.59 15.85 5.70
CA GLU A 862 37.54 15.21 6.50
C GLU A 862 38.09 14.44 7.72
N ASP A 863 39.37 14.61 8.09
CA ASP A 863 40.03 13.88 9.21
C ASP A 863 39.87 12.33 9.16
N GLY A 864 39.68 11.77 7.96
CA GLY A 864 39.43 10.35 7.74
C GLY A 864 37.97 9.90 7.96
N ASP A 865 37.00 10.82 7.95
CA ASP A 865 35.57 10.54 8.03
C ASP A 865 34.93 10.24 6.66
N THR A 866 33.85 9.46 6.66
CA THR A 866 33.14 9.03 5.44
C THR A 866 31.97 9.96 5.14
N SER A 867 32.22 11.07 4.47
CA SER A 867 31.16 11.79 3.75
C SER A 867 30.98 11.17 2.35
N ASN A 868 29.75 11.07 1.85
CA ASN A 868 29.37 10.49 0.54
C ASN A 868 29.91 11.28 -0.69
N ASN A 869 31.01 12.00 -0.54
CA ASN A 869 31.56 12.94 -1.53
C ASN A 869 32.89 12.47 -2.18
N PHE A 870 33.26 11.19 -2.03
CA PHE A 870 34.50 10.60 -2.61
C PHE A 870 34.42 10.23 -4.09
#